data_AF-A0A6N1ACV2-F1
#
_entry.id   AF-A0A6N1ACV2-F1
#
_cell.length_a   1.000
_cell.length_b   1.000
_cell.length_c   1.000
_cell.angle_alpha   90.00
_cell.angle_beta   90.00
_cell.angle_gamma   90.00
#
_symmetry.space_group_name_H-M   'P 1'
#
loop_
_entity.id
_entity.type
_entity.pdbx_description
1 polymer ?
#
loop_
_entity_poly.entity_id
_entity_poly.type
_entity_poly.pdbx_seq_one_letter_code
_entity_poly.pdbx_strand_id
1 'polypeptide(L)'
;MATVAEALQIAVGLQRSDRLGEARALYLRILEVDPRNATALHLLGLIERREGRRDKALELIRSALEVAPQMADACCNLASTLSELGRIDEAAAAQRRALAIDPALEPAHHGLATLLCGRGGPRDWAVSAASFRRALRLTPQRPNLYHDLGIALRQGGASDAGALALAVDSQRNALALQPDFAAAHMNLGNLLVELGRLDEALVCFRRSLTIEPEQGGALYNHGNAQHAAGLADAAVDSYVRAARAGVNLSLTRLADVLTGLGREAEAEQVLRLALTRPGSDVAGAIDMLSALLVRQGRYEESRRFFADYRYPHIADPNAFRIECLTAIAESWLAAGEVDRAVEVLAGVHGHGSRFFTVKSIAGLQQVLARQGKRLERPANPDPSAPRICSSTLATHGRFAHNVLEYVLLRLYAEKFGYRLETPDWVGGYYFDLDDPKPSGGLKPMHFARRILNDLVTGRRDDPRPDVDILSPLFLFEHREEWRERVRSWLRPRPEWLPHVDPVMQALKARGNTVVALHIRRGDFVWFRYTITETAWYVDWLKALWPTLDRPVLYIATDDPATIADFAEFAPVSLDDLARDGAVQPWKGLEFLQDFHVLMNADVLGVSAQSGYSQLAALLNRNARLFVEPDAAARRIRPYSPWTSSSGTP
;
A
#
# COMPACT_ATOMS: atom_id res chain seq x y z
N MET A 1 25.83 -54.61 24.66
CA MET A 1 25.85 -53.32 23.94
C MET A 1 24.41 -52.90 23.76
N ALA A 2 24.07 -51.63 24.02
CA ALA A 2 22.74 -51.14 23.68
C ALA A 2 22.55 -51.23 22.15
N THR A 3 21.40 -51.70 21.71
CA THR A 3 21.04 -51.72 20.28
C THR A 3 20.87 -50.29 19.75
N VAL A 4 20.94 -50.09 18.44
CA VAL A 4 20.64 -48.79 17.81
C VAL A 4 19.26 -48.26 18.24
N ALA A 5 18.28 -49.16 18.39
CA ALA A 5 16.93 -48.80 18.84
C ALA A 5 16.90 -48.30 20.30
N GLU A 6 17.61 -48.97 21.22
CA GLU A 6 17.72 -48.56 22.62
C GLU A 6 18.48 -47.23 22.74
N ALA A 7 19.58 -47.06 22.01
CA ALA A 7 20.32 -45.80 21.96
C ALA A 7 19.46 -44.65 21.44
N LEU A 8 18.63 -44.91 20.42
CA LEU A 8 17.70 -43.93 19.86
C LEU A 8 16.62 -43.52 20.87
N GLN A 9 16.06 -44.46 21.62
CA GLN A 9 15.09 -44.15 22.68
C GLN A 9 15.70 -43.28 23.79
N ILE A 10 16.94 -43.57 24.21
CA ILE A 10 17.66 -42.76 25.19
C ILE A 10 17.91 -41.35 24.64
N ALA A 11 18.37 -41.23 23.39
CA ALA A 11 18.62 -39.94 22.75
C ALA A 11 17.34 -39.08 22.66
N VAL A 12 16.20 -39.68 22.29
CA VAL A 12 14.89 -39.02 22.29
C VAL A 12 14.49 -38.56 23.69
N GLY A 13 14.71 -39.40 24.71
CA GLY A 13 14.45 -39.04 26.12
C GLY A 13 15.29 -37.86 26.59
N LEU A 14 16.59 -37.85 26.27
CA LEU A 14 17.49 -36.73 26.57
C LEU A 14 17.06 -35.44 25.88
N GLN A 15 16.65 -35.52 24.61
CA GLN A 15 16.16 -34.36 23.86
C GLN A 15 14.85 -33.81 24.45
N ARG A 16 13.94 -34.67 24.89
CA ARG A 16 12.69 -34.26 25.59
C ARG A 16 12.97 -33.58 26.94
N SER A 17 14.06 -33.96 27.61
CA SER A 17 14.53 -33.35 28.86
C SER A 17 15.49 -32.17 28.65
N ASP A 18 15.55 -31.61 27.44
CA ASP A 18 16.39 -30.48 27.04
C ASP A 18 17.92 -30.67 27.19
N ARG A 19 18.38 -31.92 27.32
CA ARG A 19 19.82 -32.28 27.38
C ARG A 19 20.38 -32.44 25.97
N LEU A 20 20.31 -31.36 25.19
CA LEU A 20 20.56 -31.38 23.74
C LEU A 20 21.97 -31.83 23.36
N GLY A 21 23.00 -31.47 24.13
CA GLY A 21 24.39 -31.87 23.86
C GLY A 21 24.59 -33.39 23.95
N GLU A 22 23.97 -34.04 24.93
CA GLU A 22 24.05 -35.49 25.11
C GLU A 22 23.20 -36.24 24.09
N ALA A 23 21.99 -35.72 23.79
CA ALA A 23 21.16 -36.25 22.71
C ALA A 23 21.90 -36.20 21.36
N ARG A 24 22.54 -35.06 21.05
CA ARG A 24 23.36 -34.86 19.86
C ARG A 24 24.49 -35.89 19.76
N ALA A 25 25.24 -36.08 20.85
CA ALA A 25 26.33 -37.06 20.89
C ALA A 25 25.82 -38.48 20.62
N LEU A 26 24.66 -38.87 21.17
CA LEU A 26 24.06 -40.18 20.90
C LEU A 26 23.56 -40.31 19.46
N TYR A 27 22.91 -39.28 18.89
CA TYR A 27 22.51 -39.34 17.48
C TYR A 27 23.71 -39.47 16.54
N LEU A 28 24.82 -38.77 16.81
CA LEU A 28 26.05 -38.92 16.03
C LEU A 28 26.60 -40.35 16.12
N ARG A 29 26.66 -40.95 17.32
CA ARG A 29 27.09 -42.35 17.49
C ARG A 29 26.15 -43.35 16.82
N ILE A 30 24.85 -43.07 16.80
CA ILE A 30 23.89 -43.87 16.03
C ILE A 30 24.22 -43.78 14.53
N LEU A 31 24.51 -42.59 14.01
CA LEU A 31 24.82 -42.37 12.60
C LEU A 31 26.20 -42.88 12.19
N GLU A 32 27.14 -43.04 13.12
CA GLU A 32 28.41 -43.74 12.89
C GLU A 32 28.19 -45.24 12.61
N VAL A 33 27.21 -45.85 13.27
CA VAL A 33 26.89 -47.28 13.15
C VAL A 33 25.86 -47.54 12.03
N ASP A 34 24.87 -46.66 11.90
CA ASP A 34 23.81 -46.70 10.90
C ASP A 34 23.66 -45.31 10.24
N PRO A 35 24.48 -44.99 9.22
CA PRO A 35 24.44 -43.69 8.53
C PRO A 35 23.11 -43.38 7.84
N ARG A 36 22.27 -44.39 7.61
CA ARG A 36 20.94 -44.26 7.00
C ARG A 36 19.83 -44.31 8.04
N ASN A 37 20.11 -44.07 9.32
CA ASN A 37 19.05 -43.97 10.32
C ASN A 37 18.22 -42.70 10.14
N ALA A 38 17.09 -42.78 9.44
CA ALA A 38 16.26 -41.61 9.11
C ALA A 38 15.78 -40.83 10.34
N THR A 39 15.49 -41.52 11.46
CA THR A 39 15.02 -40.86 12.70
C THR A 39 16.17 -40.09 13.38
N ALA A 40 17.36 -40.69 13.48
CA ALA A 40 18.52 -39.99 14.03
C ALA A 40 18.94 -38.80 13.16
N LEU A 41 18.90 -38.93 11.82
CA LEU A 41 19.15 -37.82 10.88
C LEU A 41 18.15 -36.67 11.10
N HIS A 42 16.84 -36.97 11.15
CA HIS A 42 15.78 -35.98 11.36
C HIS A 42 15.92 -35.27 12.70
N LEU A 43 16.07 -36.02 13.79
CA LEU A 43 16.11 -35.45 15.15
C LEU A 43 17.41 -34.69 15.43
N LEU A 44 18.54 -35.14 14.89
CA LEU A 44 19.77 -34.35 14.90
C LEU A 44 19.58 -33.03 14.15
N GLY A 45 18.92 -33.06 12.99
CA GLY A 45 18.58 -31.85 12.24
C GLY A 45 17.75 -30.84 13.05
N LEU A 46 16.83 -31.30 13.92
CA LEU A 46 16.08 -30.40 14.82
C LEU A 46 16.97 -29.73 15.87
N ILE A 47 17.95 -30.47 16.41
CA ILE A 47 18.93 -29.93 17.35
C ILE A 47 19.79 -28.87 16.65
N GLU A 48 20.31 -29.17 15.45
CA GLU A 48 21.08 -28.22 14.65
C GLU A 48 20.29 -26.94 14.34
N ARG A 49 18.98 -27.06 14.02
CA ARG A 49 18.10 -25.92 13.79
C ARG A 49 17.97 -25.05 15.03
N ARG A 50 17.72 -25.68 16.19
CA ARG A 50 17.57 -24.98 17.48
C ARG A 50 18.84 -24.25 17.92
N GLU A 51 20.00 -24.79 17.56
CA GLU A 51 21.31 -24.15 17.78
C GLU A 51 21.68 -23.11 16.70
N GLY A 52 20.77 -22.80 15.77
CA GLY A 52 20.95 -21.78 14.74
C GLY A 52 21.74 -22.23 13.50
N ARG A 53 22.17 -23.49 13.44
CA ARG A 53 22.94 -24.08 12.32
C ARG A 53 21.98 -24.59 11.23
N ARG A 54 21.26 -23.64 10.63
CA ARG A 54 20.12 -23.87 9.72
C ARG A 54 20.48 -24.64 8.45
N ASP A 55 21.65 -24.38 7.86
CA ASP A 55 22.10 -25.11 6.66
C ASP A 55 22.38 -26.58 6.97
N LYS A 56 22.98 -26.87 8.14
CA LYS A 56 23.23 -28.25 8.56
C LYS A 56 21.92 -28.97 8.89
N ALA A 57 20.99 -28.29 9.54
CA ALA A 57 19.64 -28.81 9.77
C ALA A 57 18.95 -29.16 8.45
N LEU A 58 19.06 -28.29 7.44
CA LEU A 58 18.48 -28.51 6.12
C LEU A 58 19.05 -29.77 5.44
N GLU A 59 20.37 -29.94 5.48
CA GLU A 59 21.06 -31.12 4.93
C GLU A 59 20.57 -32.41 5.62
N LEU A 60 20.62 -32.46 6.96
CA LEU A 60 20.27 -33.65 7.73
C LEU A 60 18.79 -34.07 7.54
N ILE A 61 17.88 -33.10 7.52
CA ILE A 61 16.45 -33.37 7.31
C ILE A 61 16.19 -33.84 5.87
N ARG A 62 16.91 -33.32 4.87
CA ARG A 62 16.82 -33.82 3.49
C ARG A 62 17.33 -35.26 3.39
N SER A 63 18.48 -35.58 4.00
CA SER A 63 19.00 -36.96 4.05
C SER A 63 18.01 -37.91 4.73
N ALA A 64 17.34 -37.48 5.81
CA ALA A 64 16.29 -38.27 6.45
C ALA A 64 15.13 -38.58 5.47
N LEU A 65 14.71 -37.60 4.67
CA LEU A 65 13.62 -37.72 3.69
C LEU A 65 14.02 -38.47 2.41
N GLU A 66 15.32 -38.56 2.09
CA GLU A 66 15.84 -39.44 1.04
C GLU A 66 15.77 -40.91 1.48
N VAL A 67 16.07 -41.19 2.75
CA VAL A 67 15.97 -42.55 3.30
C VAL A 67 14.51 -42.95 3.53
N ALA A 68 13.70 -42.07 4.12
CA ALA A 68 12.32 -42.34 4.49
C ALA A 68 11.38 -41.25 3.95
N PRO A 69 10.95 -41.35 2.68
CA PRO A 69 10.15 -40.32 2.02
C PRO A 69 8.77 -40.04 2.62
N GLN A 70 8.26 -40.97 3.44
CA GLN A 70 6.93 -40.95 4.07
C GLN A 70 6.93 -40.37 5.50
N MET A 71 8.01 -39.69 5.92
CA MET A 71 8.07 -39.01 7.22
C MET A 71 7.41 -37.62 7.14
N ALA A 72 6.12 -37.54 7.46
CA ALA A 72 5.37 -36.28 7.42
C ALA A 72 5.95 -35.22 8.37
N ASP A 73 6.34 -35.60 9.59
CA ASP A 73 6.98 -34.69 10.57
C ASP A 73 8.32 -34.14 10.09
N ALA A 74 9.11 -34.93 9.36
CA ALA A 74 10.36 -34.46 8.76
C ALA A 74 10.08 -33.46 7.63
N CYS A 75 9.00 -33.64 6.86
CA CYS A 75 8.56 -32.65 5.87
C CYS A 75 8.13 -31.32 6.51
N CYS A 76 7.38 -31.35 7.63
CA CYS A 76 7.01 -30.13 8.38
C CYS A 76 8.24 -29.39 8.94
N ASN A 77 9.20 -30.15 9.46
CA ASN A 77 10.43 -29.58 10.00
C ASN A 77 11.36 -29.06 8.90
N LEU A 78 11.38 -29.71 7.73
CA LEU A 78 12.04 -29.19 6.53
C LEU A 78 11.45 -27.83 6.15
N ALA A 79 10.12 -27.72 6.12
CA ALA A 79 9.43 -26.47 5.79
C ALA A 79 9.77 -25.34 6.78
N SER A 80 9.82 -25.64 8.08
CA SER A 80 10.21 -24.67 9.10
C SER A 80 11.65 -24.17 8.89
N THR A 81 12.60 -25.08 8.65
CA THR A 81 14.00 -24.71 8.36
C THR A 81 14.12 -23.87 7.08
N LEU A 82 13.41 -24.24 6.02
CA LEU A 82 13.39 -23.47 4.76
C LEU A 82 12.79 -22.08 4.96
N SER A 83 11.75 -21.96 5.78
CA SER A 83 11.14 -20.67 6.12
C SER A 83 12.11 -19.76 6.88
N GLU A 84 12.85 -20.29 7.85
CA GLU A 84 13.87 -19.53 8.58
C GLU A 84 15.03 -19.07 7.68
N LEU A 85 15.29 -19.78 6.57
CA LEU A 85 16.25 -19.41 5.53
C LEU A 85 15.65 -18.49 4.45
N GLY A 86 14.37 -18.11 4.55
CA GLY A 86 13.69 -17.25 3.58
C GLY A 86 13.25 -17.96 2.29
N ARG A 87 13.37 -19.28 2.19
CA ARG A 87 12.99 -20.10 1.03
C ARG A 87 11.50 -20.48 1.09
N ILE A 88 10.63 -19.48 1.00
CA ILE A 88 9.20 -19.60 1.31
C ILE A 88 8.44 -20.55 0.36
N ASP A 89 8.73 -20.52 -0.94
CA ASP A 89 8.02 -21.38 -1.91
C ASP A 89 8.35 -22.87 -1.70
N GLU A 90 9.62 -23.17 -1.41
CA GLU A 90 10.05 -24.53 -1.07
C GLU A 90 9.48 -24.98 0.28
N ALA A 91 9.39 -24.08 1.25
CA ALA A 91 8.74 -24.37 2.53
C ALA A 91 7.27 -24.76 2.33
N ALA A 92 6.53 -24.00 1.50
CA ALA A 92 5.13 -24.32 1.19
C ALA A 92 5.00 -25.66 0.45
N ALA A 93 5.92 -25.98 -0.46
CA ALA A 93 5.94 -27.28 -1.14
C ALA A 93 6.21 -28.45 -0.17
N ALA A 94 7.16 -28.30 0.76
CA ALA A 94 7.44 -29.29 1.80
C ALA A 94 6.21 -29.51 2.71
N GLN A 95 5.48 -28.46 3.03
CA GLN A 95 4.25 -28.55 3.81
C GLN A 95 3.12 -29.28 3.07
N ARG A 96 2.95 -29.02 1.77
CA ARG A 96 2.00 -29.77 0.93
C ARG A 96 2.38 -31.24 0.82
N ARG A 97 3.68 -31.56 0.75
CA ARG A 97 4.16 -32.94 0.80
C ARG A 97 3.82 -33.61 2.13
N ALA A 98 4.00 -32.92 3.27
CA ALA A 98 3.58 -33.44 4.57
C ALA A 98 2.08 -33.78 4.59
N LEU A 99 1.24 -32.90 4.02
CA LEU A 99 -0.22 -33.10 3.91
C LEU A 99 -0.62 -34.20 2.93
N ALA A 100 0.18 -34.46 1.90
CA ALA A 100 -0.04 -35.57 0.98
C ALA A 100 0.25 -36.93 1.65
N ILE A 101 1.19 -36.95 2.60
CA ILE A 101 1.54 -38.13 3.40
C ILE A 101 0.51 -38.34 4.52
N ASP A 102 0.21 -37.27 5.27
CA ASP A 102 -0.78 -37.28 6.35
C ASP A 102 -1.72 -36.06 6.27
N PRO A 103 -2.93 -36.25 5.70
CA PRO A 103 -3.94 -35.19 5.60
C PRO A 103 -4.49 -34.68 6.93
N ALA A 104 -4.27 -35.41 8.04
CA ALA A 104 -4.73 -35.07 9.38
C ALA A 104 -3.63 -34.43 10.25
N LEU A 105 -2.44 -34.18 9.69
CA LEU A 105 -1.34 -33.55 10.42
C LEU A 105 -1.61 -32.06 10.65
N GLU A 106 -2.05 -31.71 11.85
CA GLU A 106 -2.36 -30.31 12.21
C GLU A 106 -1.18 -29.35 12.02
N PRO A 107 0.06 -29.66 12.46
CA PRO A 107 1.21 -28.78 12.24
C PRO A 107 1.46 -28.49 10.77
N ALA A 108 1.11 -29.43 9.89
CA ALA A 108 1.21 -29.26 8.44
C ALA A 108 0.22 -28.19 7.95
N HIS A 109 -1.06 -28.29 8.36
CA HIS A 109 -2.08 -27.28 8.07
C HIS A 109 -1.73 -25.90 8.64
N HIS A 110 -1.30 -25.83 9.90
CA HIS A 110 -0.90 -24.57 10.55
C HIS A 110 0.27 -23.91 9.81
N GLY A 111 1.36 -24.64 9.58
CA GLY A 111 2.53 -24.08 8.92
C GLY A 111 2.27 -23.67 7.47
N LEU A 112 1.41 -24.39 6.74
CA LEU A 112 1.04 -24.00 5.37
C LEU A 112 0.27 -22.68 5.40
N ALA A 113 -0.70 -22.58 6.31
CA ALA A 113 -1.50 -21.38 6.47
C ALA A 113 -0.64 -20.15 6.79
N THR A 114 0.30 -20.30 7.72
CA THR A 114 1.25 -19.24 8.13
C THR A 114 2.17 -18.81 6.99
N LEU A 115 2.67 -19.76 6.17
CA LEU A 115 3.50 -19.45 5.02
C LEU A 115 2.72 -18.69 3.93
N LEU A 116 1.46 -19.07 3.70
CA LEU A 116 0.60 -18.43 2.71
C LEU A 116 0.14 -17.03 3.13
N CYS A 117 0.05 -16.75 4.44
CA CYS A 117 -0.29 -15.41 4.95
C CYS A 117 0.94 -14.56 5.34
N GLY A 118 2.13 -15.14 5.37
CA GLY A 118 3.37 -14.48 5.78
C GLY A 118 3.95 -13.51 4.75
N ARG A 119 4.85 -12.63 5.20
CA ARG A 119 5.62 -11.76 4.29
C ARG A 119 6.51 -12.62 3.37
N GLY A 120 6.46 -12.37 2.07
CA GLY A 120 7.33 -13.00 1.07
C GLY A 120 6.76 -14.21 0.33
N GLY A 121 5.69 -14.85 0.84
CA GLY A 121 5.03 -15.99 0.20
C GLY A 121 4.09 -15.61 -0.97
N PRO A 122 3.47 -16.60 -1.63
CA PRO A 122 2.58 -16.41 -2.78
C PRO A 122 1.26 -15.70 -2.45
N ARG A 123 1.00 -15.37 -1.17
CA ARG A 123 -0.19 -14.63 -0.67
C ARG A 123 -1.51 -15.23 -1.19
N ASP A 124 -1.85 -16.41 -0.68
CA ASP A 124 -3.16 -17.03 -0.91
C ASP A 124 -3.95 -17.09 0.40
N TRP A 125 -4.70 -16.02 0.65
CA TRP A 125 -5.43 -15.83 1.90
C TRP A 125 -6.62 -16.78 2.05
N ALA A 126 -7.26 -17.16 0.94
CA ALA A 126 -8.39 -18.07 0.95
C ALA A 126 -7.94 -19.48 1.35
N VAL A 127 -6.86 -19.97 0.74
CA VAL A 127 -6.26 -21.27 1.10
C VAL A 127 -5.65 -21.23 2.50
N SER A 128 -5.05 -20.10 2.90
CA SER A 128 -4.56 -19.90 4.27
C SER A 128 -5.70 -20.05 5.30
N ALA A 129 -6.79 -19.31 5.14
CA ALA A 129 -7.95 -19.39 6.04
C ALA A 129 -8.58 -20.80 6.07
N ALA A 130 -8.66 -21.48 4.92
CA ALA A 130 -9.13 -22.86 4.85
C ALA A 130 -8.22 -23.84 5.62
N SER A 131 -6.90 -23.65 5.52
CA SER A 131 -5.89 -24.47 6.21
C SER A 131 -5.94 -24.23 7.73
N PHE A 132 -6.04 -22.98 8.19
CA PHE A 132 -6.26 -22.67 9.62
C PHE A 132 -7.55 -23.30 10.16
N ARG A 133 -8.66 -23.21 9.41
CA ARG A 133 -9.93 -23.87 9.81
C ARG A 133 -9.78 -25.38 9.89
N ARG A 134 -8.94 -25.99 9.04
CA ARG A 134 -8.66 -27.42 9.11
C ARG A 134 -7.82 -27.77 10.35
N ALA A 135 -6.80 -26.99 10.67
CA ALA A 135 -6.01 -27.11 11.89
C ALA A 135 -6.91 -27.01 13.15
N LEU A 136 -7.84 -26.05 13.19
CA LEU A 136 -8.80 -25.89 14.27
C LEU A 136 -9.78 -27.05 14.41
N ARG A 137 -10.23 -27.67 13.31
CA ARG A 137 -11.05 -28.89 13.37
C ARG A 137 -10.30 -30.07 13.99
N LEU A 138 -8.98 -30.12 13.81
CA LEU A 138 -8.13 -31.16 14.38
C LEU A 138 -7.77 -30.88 15.85
N THR A 139 -7.53 -29.60 16.19
CA THR A 139 -7.14 -29.17 17.55
C THR A 139 -7.89 -27.89 17.98
N PRO A 140 -9.16 -28.00 18.41
CA PRO A 140 -10.00 -26.82 18.67
C PRO A 140 -9.59 -26.01 19.92
N GLN A 141 -8.80 -26.58 20.83
CA GLN A 141 -8.41 -25.95 22.11
C GLN A 141 -7.10 -25.15 22.01
N ARG A 142 -6.76 -24.61 20.82
CA ARG A 142 -5.52 -23.85 20.60
C ARG A 142 -5.82 -22.37 20.32
N PRO A 143 -5.63 -21.45 21.30
CA PRO A 143 -5.91 -20.03 21.11
C PRO A 143 -5.08 -19.42 19.96
N ASN A 144 -3.84 -19.85 19.77
CA ASN A 144 -2.97 -19.34 18.70
C ASN A 144 -3.53 -19.60 17.30
N LEU A 145 -4.23 -20.73 17.07
CA LEU A 145 -4.81 -21.02 15.76
C LEU A 145 -5.98 -20.09 15.43
N TYR A 146 -6.80 -19.75 16.43
CA TYR A 146 -7.85 -18.74 16.28
C TYR A 146 -7.26 -17.34 16.05
N HIS A 147 -6.21 -16.99 16.79
CA HIS A 147 -5.51 -15.72 16.62
C HIS A 147 -4.94 -15.56 15.21
N ASP A 148 -4.23 -16.58 14.72
CA ASP A 148 -3.61 -16.57 13.39
C ASP A 148 -4.65 -16.61 12.27
N LEU A 149 -5.76 -17.36 12.45
CA LEU A 149 -6.91 -17.30 11.54
C LEU A 149 -7.48 -15.89 11.44
N GLY A 150 -7.63 -15.18 12.56
CA GLY A 150 -8.11 -13.81 12.57
C GLY A 150 -7.18 -12.86 11.78
N ILE A 151 -5.87 -13.05 11.88
CA ILE A 151 -4.88 -12.30 11.09
C ILE A 151 -5.05 -12.61 9.58
N ALA A 152 -5.14 -13.89 9.22
CA ALA A 152 -5.29 -14.31 7.82
C ALA A 152 -6.59 -13.78 7.19
N LEU A 153 -7.71 -13.83 7.93
CA LEU A 153 -9.00 -13.31 7.49
C LEU A 153 -8.96 -11.79 7.29
N ARG A 154 -8.34 -11.05 8.22
CA ARG A 154 -8.15 -9.60 8.08
C ARG A 154 -7.34 -9.26 6.82
N GLN A 155 -6.26 -9.99 6.57
CA GLN A 155 -5.37 -9.72 5.44
C GLN A 155 -6.01 -10.12 4.10
N GLY A 156 -6.75 -11.22 4.06
CA GLY A 156 -7.43 -11.69 2.85
C GLY A 156 -8.70 -10.95 2.49
N GLY A 157 -9.39 -10.39 3.48
CA GLY A 157 -10.65 -9.70 3.32
C GLY A 157 -10.65 -8.30 3.91
N ALA A 158 -9.53 -7.57 3.82
CA ALA A 158 -9.41 -6.21 4.37
C ALA A 158 -10.49 -5.25 3.83
N SER A 159 -11.06 -5.54 2.65
CA SER A 159 -12.17 -4.80 2.05
C SER A 159 -13.54 -5.49 2.17
N ASP A 160 -13.59 -6.69 2.76
CA ASP A 160 -14.82 -7.48 2.94
C ASP A 160 -15.32 -7.39 4.39
N ALA A 161 -16.53 -6.89 4.56
CA ALA A 161 -17.18 -6.80 5.86
C ALA A 161 -17.38 -8.15 6.53
N GLY A 162 -17.74 -9.19 5.76
CA GLY A 162 -17.93 -10.55 6.27
C GLY A 162 -16.63 -11.14 6.79
N ALA A 163 -15.53 -10.99 6.03
CA ALA A 163 -14.23 -11.46 6.46
C ALA A 163 -13.72 -10.76 7.74
N LEU A 164 -13.91 -9.44 7.90
CA LEU A 164 -13.54 -8.76 9.14
C LEU A 164 -14.39 -9.19 10.34
N ALA A 165 -15.69 -9.45 10.14
CA ALA A 165 -16.54 -9.99 11.20
C ALA A 165 -16.04 -11.37 11.67
N LEU A 166 -15.72 -12.25 10.73
CA LEU A 166 -15.11 -13.55 11.04
C LEU A 166 -13.73 -13.43 11.72
N ALA A 167 -12.96 -12.40 11.36
CA ALA A 167 -11.68 -12.11 12.02
C ALA A 167 -11.87 -11.68 13.48
N VAL A 168 -12.88 -10.84 13.75
CA VAL A 168 -13.28 -10.43 15.12
C VAL A 168 -13.71 -11.65 15.94
N ASP A 169 -14.56 -12.51 15.39
CA ASP A 169 -15.02 -13.72 16.07
C ASP A 169 -13.85 -14.68 16.35
N SER A 170 -12.91 -14.79 15.42
CA SER A 170 -11.69 -15.59 15.61
C SER A 170 -10.85 -15.04 16.78
N GLN A 171 -10.63 -13.73 16.87
CA GLN A 171 -9.91 -13.17 18.03
C GLN A 171 -10.67 -13.35 19.35
N ARG A 172 -12.01 -13.20 19.34
CA ARG A 172 -12.84 -13.47 20.53
C ARG A 172 -12.75 -14.91 20.99
N ASN A 173 -12.72 -15.88 20.07
CA ASN A 173 -12.54 -17.29 20.40
C ASN A 173 -11.14 -17.55 21.00
N ALA A 174 -10.09 -16.92 20.48
CA ALA A 174 -8.75 -16.99 21.08
C ALA A 174 -8.77 -16.48 22.53
N LEU A 175 -9.45 -15.36 22.77
CA LEU A 175 -9.58 -14.74 24.10
C LEU A 175 -10.50 -15.52 25.06
N ALA A 176 -11.49 -16.26 24.54
CA ALA A 176 -12.31 -17.15 25.34
C ALA A 176 -11.50 -18.34 25.88
N LEU A 177 -10.55 -18.84 25.09
CA LEU A 177 -9.62 -19.92 25.50
C LEU A 177 -8.47 -19.40 26.37
N GLN A 178 -7.98 -18.19 26.10
CA GLN A 178 -6.89 -17.55 26.84
C GLN A 178 -7.20 -16.06 27.06
N PRO A 179 -7.83 -15.68 28.18
CA PRO A 179 -8.23 -14.29 28.46
C PRO A 179 -7.05 -13.31 28.53
N ASP A 180 -5.89 -13.76 29.00
CA ASP A 180 -4.67 -12.96 29.12
C ASP A 180 -3.74 -13.15 27.91
N PHE A 181 -4.32 -13.16 26.70
CA PHE A 181 -3.56 -13.19 25.45
C PHE A 181 -3.40 -11.77 24.87
N ALA A 182 -2.32 -11.09 25.26
CA ALA A 182 -2.08 -9.67 24.89
C ALA A 182 -2.16 -9.41 23.38
N ALA A 183 -1.48 -10.24 22.56
CA ALA A 183 -1.50 -10.09 21.10
C ALA A 183 -2.92 -10.20 20.49
N ALA A 184 -3.78 -11.07 21.04
CA ALA A 184 -5.16 -11.20 20.58
C ALA A 184 -6.01 -9.97 20.94
N HIS A 185 -5.82 -9.39 22.13
CA HIS A 185 -6.44 -8.10 22.50
C HIS A 185 -5.99 -6.98 21.57
N MET A 186 -4.68 -6.85 21.30
CA MET A 186 -4.16 -5.83 20.37
C MET A 186 -4.75 -5.99 18.97
N ASN A 187 -4.77 -7.21 18.42
CA ASN A 187 -5.29 -7.46 17.07
C ASN A 187 -6.81 -7.30 16.99
N LEU A 188 -7.56 -7.63 18.05
CA LEU A 188 -8.98 -7.30 18.14
C LEU A 188 -9.20 -5.79 18.16
N GLY A 189 -8.39 -5.04 18.91
CA GLY A 189 -8.41 -3.57 18.91
C GLY A 189 -8.20 -3.00 17.51
N ASN A 190 -7.20 -3.50 16.77
CA ASN A 190 -6.94 -3.08 15.39
C ASN A 190 -8.14 -3.35 14.45
N LEU A 191 -8.75 -4.53 14.55
CA LEU A 191 -9.96 -4.87 13.79
C LEU A 191 -11.14 -3.96 14.11
N LEU A 192 -11.32 -3.62 15.39
CA LEU A 192 -12.39 -2.73 15.84
C LEU A 192 -12.17 -1.29 15.36
N VAL A 193 -10.92 -0.81 15.30
CA VAL A 193 -10.59 0.49 14.67
C VAL A 193 -11.01 0.49 13.19
N GLU A 194 -10.70 -0.56 12.43
CA GLU A 194 -11.09 -0.68 11.01
C GLU A 194 -12.61 -0.71 10.80
N LEU A 195 -13.34 -1.24 11.78
CA LEU A 195 -14.81 -1.24 11.80
C LEU A 195 -15.40 0.07 12.34
N GLY A 196 -14.58 1.02 12.78
CA GLY A 196 -15.00 2.30 13.37
C GLY A 196 -15.54 2.18 14.80
N ARG A 197 -15.31 1.06 15.49
CA ARG A 197 -15.75 0.77 16.87
C ARG A 197 -14.66 1.19 17.87
N LEU A 198 -14.37 2.48 17.93
CA LEU A 198 -13.21 3.03 18.65
C LEU A 198 -13.24 2.77 20.16
N ASP A 199 -14.39 2.90 20.82
CA ASP A 199 -14.49 2.69 22.27
C ASP A 199 -14.13 1.26 22.68
N GLU A 200 -14.64 0.27 21.95
CA GLU A 200 -14.30 -1.13 22.18
C GLU A 200 -12.82 -1.41 21.86
N ALA A 201 -12.26 -0.75 20.84
CA ALA A 201 -10.84 -0.86 20.53
C ALA A 201 -9.96 -0.36 21.67
N LEU A 202 -10.29 0.80 22.26
CA LEU A 202 -9.57 1.37 23.39
C LEU A 202 -9.57 0.43 24.61
N VAL A 203 -10.69 -0.25 24.88
CA VAL A 203 -10.76 -1.28 25.94
C VAL A 203 -9.80 -2.43 25.65
N CYS A 204 -9.78 -2.93 24.41
CA CYS A 204 -8.89 -4.03 24.01
C CYS A 204 -7.42 -3.63 24.13
N PHE A 205 -7.02 -2.45 23.65
CA PHE A 205 -5.64 -1.97 23.79
C PHE A 205 -5.25 -1.80 25.25
N ARG A 206 -6.13 -1.25 26.09
CA ARG A 206 -5.88 -1.12 27.53
C ARG A 206 -5.67 -2.48 28.20
N ARG A 207 -6.44 -3.50 27.81
CA ARG A 207 -6.27 -4.86 28.32
C ARG A 207 -4.93 -5.46 27.87
N SER A 208 -4.56 -5.31 26.60
CA SER A 208 -3.25 -5.71 26.09
C SER A 208 -2.11 -5.05 26.89
N LEU A 209 -2.19 -3.74 27.13
CA LEU A 209 -1.19 -2.96 27.87
C LEU A 209 -1.22 -3.20 29.39
N THR A 210 -2.30 -3.79 29.92
CA THR A 210 -2.31 -4.26 31.31
C THR A 210 -1.49 -5.54 31.46
N ILE A 211 -1.53 -6.41 30.44
CA ILE A 211 -0.78 -7.68 30.40
C ILE A 211 0.69 -7.43 30.05
N GLU A 212 0.94 -6.60 29.03
CA GLU A 212 2.29 -6.22 28.55
C GLU A 212 2.43 -4.68 28.46
N PRO A 213 2.84 -3.99 29.53
CA PRO A 213 2.82 -2.51 29.61
C PRO A 213 3.71 -1.77 28.61
N GLU A 214 4.85 -2.34 28.26
CA GLU A 214 5.86 -1.71 27.39
C GLU A 214 5.91 -2.34 25.99
N GLN A 215 4.82 -3.00 25.58
CA GLN A 215 4.70 -3.51 24.22
C GLN A 215 4.53 -2.32 23.24
N GLY A 216 5.62 -1.90 22.61
CA GLY A 216 5.66 -0.71 21.74
C GLY A 216 4.60 -0.69 20.63
N GLY A 217 4.30 -1.85 20.03
CA GLY A 217 3.26 -1.99 19.00
C GLY A 217 1.85 -1.68 19.52
N ALA A 218 1.48 -2.18 20.71
CA ALA A 218 0.20 -1.85 21.34
C ALA A 218 0.15 -0.39 21.78
N LEU A 219 1.24 0.18 22.31
CA LEU A 219 1.31 1.61 22.66
C LEU A 219 1.07 2.49 21.44
N TYR A 220 1.72 2.19 20.31
CA TYR A 220 1.52 2.90 19.05
C TYR A 220 0.07 2.80 18.55
N ASN A 221 -0.52 1.59 18.54
CA ASN A 221 -1.89 1.39 18.08
C ASN A 221 -2.93 2.02 19.03
N HIS A 222 -2.67 2.00 20.33
CA HIS A 222 -3.49 2.68 21.32
C HIS A 222 -3.46 4.19 21.12
N GLY A 223 -2.28 4.78 20.88
CA GLY A 223 -2.14 6.19 20.53
C GLY A 223 -2.92 6.56 19.27
N ASN A 224 -2.87 5.72 18.22
CA ASN A 224 -3.66 5.92 17.00
C ASN A 224 -5.17 5.91 17.29
N ALA A 225 -5.65 4.97 18.11
CA ALA A 225 -7.06 4.87 18.47
C ALA A 225 -7.50 6.04 19.37
N GLN A 226 -6.66 6.47 20.31
CA GLN A 226 -6.91 7.65 21.15
C GLN A 226 -7.00 8.92 20.31
N HIS A 227 -6.08 9.11 19.36
CA HIS A 227 -6.10 10.24 18.45
C HIS A 227 -7.40 10.26 17.64
N ALA A 228 -7.78 9.12 17.04
CA ALA A 228 -9.05 9.00 16.30
C ALA A 228 -10.30 9.25 17.17
N ALA A 229 -10.25 8.89 18.45
CA ALA A 229 -11.33 9.17 19.40
C ALA A 229 -11.41 10.66 19.79
N GLY A 230 -10.35 11.45 19.54
CA GLY A 230 -10.23 12.85 19.98
C GLY A 230 -9.59 13.01 21.36
N LEU A 231 -8.93 11.97 21.87
CA LEU A 231 -8.24 11.94 23.17
C LEU A 231 -6.77 12.34 22.99
N ALA A 232 -6.52 13.58 22.55
CA ALA A 232 -5.21 14.05 22.09
C ALA A 232 -4.11 13.94 23.17
N ASP A 233 -4.34 14.42 24.40
CA ASP A 233 -3.34 14.33 25.48
C ASP A 233 -3.00 12.88 25.85
N ALA A 234 -3.99 11.98 25.82
CA ALA A 234 -3.78 10.56 26.08
C ALA A 234 -2.98 9.90 24.94
N ALA A 235 -3.22 10.31 23.70
CA ALA A 235 -2.45 9.86 22.54
C ALA A 235 -0.98 10.29 22.63
N VAL A 236 -0.72 11.52 23.09
CA VAL A 236 0.65 12.02 23.35
C VAL A 236 1.41 11.10 24.31
N ASP A 237 0.81 10.72 25.45
CA ASP A 237 1.44 9.77 26.39
C ASP A 237 1.77 8.43 25.73
N SER A 238 0.79 7.84 25.04
CA SER A 238 0.97 6.55 24.34
C SER A 238 2.10 6.61 23.31
N TYR A 239 2.20 7.68 22.50
CA TYR A 239 3.26 7.80 21.51
C TYR A 239 4.64 8.06 22.11
N VAL A 240 4.72 8.85 23.19
CA VAL A 240 5.97 9.05 23.94
C VAL A 240 6.46 7.72 24.50
N ARG A 241 5.58 6.93 25.10
CA ARG A 241 5.91 5.59 25.61
C ARG A 241 6.31 4.64 24.48
N ALA A 242 5.59 4.66 23.35
CA ALA A 242 5.94 3.86 22.17
C ALA A 242 7.35 4.20 21.63
N ALA A 243 7.71 5.49 21.57
CA ALA A 243 9.04 5.93 21.15
C ALA A 243 10.12 5.44 22.14
N ARG A 244 9.87 5.53 23.45
CA ARG A 244 10.77 4.99 24.49
C ARG A 244 10.96 3.48 24.37
N ALA A 245 9.91 2.75 23.98
CA ALA A 245 9.96 1.32 23.69
C ALA A 245 10.60 0.97 22.32
N GLY A 246 11.16 1.95 21.61
CA GLY A 246 11.90 1.75 20.35
C GLY A 246 11.07 1.88 19.08
N VAL A 247 9.78 2.21 19.17
CA VAL A 247 8.91 2.42 18.00
C VAL A 247 9.03 3.85 17.50
N ASN A 248 10.17 4.20 16.90
CA ASN A 248 10.45 5.58 16.46
C ASN A 248 9.50 6.11 15.36
N LEU A 249 8.74 5.23 14.69
CA LEU A 249 7.63 5.62 13.81
C LEU A 249 6.52 6.39 14.55
N SER A 250 6.45 6.30 15.88
CA SER A 250 5.49 7.07 16.68
C SER A 250 5.82 8.58 16.74
N LEU A 251 7.05 8.99 16.43
CA LEU A 251 7.48 10.39 16.55
C LEU A 251 6.73 11.31 15.58
N THR A 252 6.49 10.89 14.34
CA THR A 252 5.70 11.69 13.39
C THR A 252 4.23 11.76 13.80
N ARG A 253 3.67 10.67 14.36
CA ARG A 253 2.31 10.68 14.94
C ARG A 253 2.20 11.59 16.17
N LEU A 254 3.23 11.61 17.01
CA LEU A 254 3.32 12.51 18.15
C LEU A 254 3.36 13.97 17.70
N ALA A 255 4.20 14.30 16.72
CA ALA A 255 4.30 15.65 16.16
C ALA A 255 2.97 16.13 15.54
N ASP A 256 2.23 15.23 14.89
CA ASP A 256 0.92 15.49 14.30
C ASP A 256 -0.10 15.90 15.38
N VAL A 257 -0.22 15.10 16.44
CA VAL A 257 -1.10 15.42 17.58
C VAL A 257 -0.69 16.71 18.28
N LEU A 258 0.62 16.92 18.51
CA LEU A 258 1.13 18.15 19.12
C LEU A 258 0.80 19.39 18.28
N THR A 259 0.89 19.28 16.95
CA THR A 259 0.49 20.36 16.04
C THR A 259 -1.00 20.66 16.15
N GLY A 260 -1.84 19.61 16.18
CA GLY A 260 -3.29 19.77 16.39
C GLY A 260 -3.67 20.39 17.74
N LEU A 261 -2.85 20.19 18.77
CA LEU A 261 -2.98 20.83 20.10
C LEU A 261 -2.43 22.27 20.15
N GLY A 262 -1.87 22.79 19.05
CA GLY A 262 -1.18 24.10 19.03
C GLY A 262 0.17 24.10 19.73
N ARG A 263 0.71 22.94 20.11
CA ARG A 263 2.02 22.75 20.78
C ARG A 263 3.14 22.67 19.76
N GLU A 264 3.22 23.66 18.88
CA GLU A 264 4.08 23.64 17.68
C GLU A 264 5.58 23.57 17.99
N ALA A 265 6.03 24.23 19.06
CA ALA A 265 7.43 24.17 19.48
C ALA A 265 7.84 22.74 19.87
N GLU A 266 6.96 22.00 20.54
CA GLU A 266 7.19 20.60 20.89
C GLU A 266 7.12 19.71 19.65
N ALA A 267 6.17 19.96 18.74
CA ALA A 267 6.09 19.26 17.46
C ALA A 267 7.38 19.41 16.65
N GLU A 268 7.94 20.62 16.56
CA GLU A 268 9.22 20.87 15.88
C GLU A 268 10.37 20.07 16.51
N GLN A 269 10.47 20.06 17.85
CA GLN A 269 11.50 19.29 18.56
C GLN A 269 11.39 17.79 18.26
N VAL A 270 10.16 17.26 18.27
CA VAL A 270 9.90 15.84 17.97
C VAL A 270 10.22 15.51 16.52
N LEU A 271 9.91 16.38 15.56
CA LEU A 271 10.25 16.20 14.16
C LEU A 271 11.76 16.18 13.94
N ARG A 272 12.49 17.14 14.53
CA ARG A 272 13.96 17.15 14.49
C ARG A 272 14.56 15.91 15.13
N LEU A 273 13.96 15.41 16.22
CA LEU A 273 14.36 14.14 16.81
C LEU A 273 14.14 12.97 15.84
N ALA A 274 12.97 12.89 15.19
CA ALA A 274 12.65 11.84 14.22
C ALA A 274 13.69 11.77 13.08
N LEU A 275 14.17 12.93 12.60
CA LEU A 275 15.20 13.02 11.57
C LEU A 275 16.59 12.47 11.98
N THR A 276 16.78 12.12 13.26
CA THR A 276 18.06 11.60 13.78
C THR A 276 17.96 10.16 14.30
N ARG A 277 16.77 9.54 14.30
CA ARG A 277 16.55 8.22 14.90
C ARG A 277 16.42 7.13 13.84
N PRO A 278 16.99 5.93 14.05
CA PRO A 278 16.77 4.78 13.16
C PRO A 278 15.33 4.29 13.27
N GLY A 279 14.72 3.93 12.14
CA GLY A 279 13.36 3.37 12.10
C GLY A 279 12.23 4.39 12.30
N SER A 280 12.52 5.70 12.24
CA SER A 280 11.51 6.75 12.12
C SER A 280 11.01 6.90 10.68
N ASP A 281 9.87 7.58 10.51
CA ASP A 281 9.41 8.05 9.21
C ASP A 281 10.12 9.35 8.83
N VAL A 282 11.33 9.24 8.28
CA VAL A 282 12.17 10.39 7.93
C VAL A 282 11.53 11.25 6.84
N ALA A 283 10.96 10.63 5.82
CA ALA A 283 10.27 11.34 4.74
C ALA A 283 9.09 12.16 5.28
N GLY A 284 8.20 11.53 6.06
CA GLY A 284 7.10 12.23 6.71
C GLY A 284 7.57 13.33 7.67
N ALA A 285 8.68 13.12 8.39
CA ALA A 285 9.25 14.14 9.26
C ALA A 285 9.80 15.36 8.49
N ILE A 286 10.41 15.16 7.31
CA ILE A 286 10.84 16.24 6.42
C ILE A 286 9.62 17.05 5.95
N ASP A 287 8.58 16.37 5.48
CA ASP A 287 7.36 17.00 4.97
C ASP A 287 6.67 17.84 6.05
N MET A 288 6.46 17.26 7.24
CA MET A 288 5.81 17.94 8.36
C MET A 288 6.64 19.11 8.89
N LEU A 289 7.96 18.96 8.98
CA LEU A 289 8.83 20.05 9.44
C LEU A 289 8.86 21.20 8.42
N SER A 290 8.93 20.89 7.12
CA SER A 290 8.87 21.91 6.08
C SER A 290 7.55 22.66 6.09
N ALA A 291 6.42 21.94 6.18
CA ALA A 291 5.09 22.54 6.28
C ALA A 291 4.96 23.45 7.52
N LEU A 292 5.51 23.03 8.67
CA LEU A 292 5.52 23.83 9.90
C LEU A 292 6.32 25.12 9.72
N LEU A 293 7.55 25.05 9.19
CA LEU A 293 8.41 26.21 8.96
C LEU A 293 7.79 27.17 7.92
N VAL A 294 7.21 26.64 6.85
CA VAL A 294 6.50 27.42 5.83
C VAL A 294 5.30 28.15 6.44
N ARG A 295 4.48 27.47 7.23
CA ARG A 295 3.32 28.08 7.90
C ARG A 295 3.72 29.21 8.86
N GLN A 296 4.89 29.11 9.47
CA GLN A 296 5.47 30.14 10.34
C GLN A 296 6.24 31.24 9.59
N GLY A 297 6.29 31.21 8.24
CA GLY A 297 7.03 32.17 7.43
C GLY A 297 8.57 32.02 7.50
N ARG A 298 9.07 30.92 8.09
CA ARG A 298 10.51 30.63 8.29
C ARG A 298 11.13 30.00 7.04
N TYR A 299 10.94 30.63 5.87
CA TYR A 299 11.32 30.08 4.57
C TYR A 299 12.83 29.90 4.41
N GLU A 300 13.64 30.87 4.85
CA GLU A 300 15.11 30.78 4.75
C GLU A 300 15.67 29.66 5.61
N GLU A 301 15.13 29.49 6.81
CA GLU A 301 15.53 28.41 7.70
C GLU A 301 15.20 27.04 7.09
N SER A 302 13.98 26.87 6.57
CA SER A 302 13.59 25.63 5.87
C SER A 302 14.59 25.30 4.76
N ARG A 303 14.90 26.27 3.90
CA ARG A 303 15.84 26.09 2.78
C ARG A 303 17.23 25.69 3.25
N ARG A 304 17.78 26.40 4.24
CA ARG A 304 19.12 26.12 4.77
C ARG A 304 19.18 24.76 5.44
N PHE A 305 18.21 24.45 6.29
CA PHE A 305 18.16 23.19 7.03
C PHE A 305 18.14 21.98 6.09
N PHE A 306 17.24 21.99 5.10
CA PHE A 306 17.11 20.85 4.17
C PHE A 306 18.22 20.78 3.11
N ALA A 307 18.90 21.89 2.80
CA ALA A 307 20.11 21.85 1.96
C ALA A 307 21.25 21.08 2.65
N ASP A 308 21.39 21.28 3.96
CA ASP A 308 22.48 20.72 4.77
C ASP A 308 22.15 19.34 5.38
N TYR A 309 20.86 18.97 5.45
CA TYR A 309 20.42 17.75 6.11
C TYR A 309 20.99 16.48 5.46
N ARG A 310 21.56 15.60 6.28
CA ARG A 310 22.02 14.25 5.88
C ARG A 310 21.58 13.26 6.94
N TYR A 311 20.95 12.15 6.53
CA TYR A 311 20.48 11.14 7.47
C TYR A 311 21.66 10.29 7.99
N PRO A 312 21.90 10.23 9.31
CA PRO A 312 23.12 9.65 9.85
C PRO A 312 23.17 8.10 9.84
N HIS A 313 22.04 7.43 9.56
CA HIS A 313 21.94 5.96 9.65
C HIS A 313 21.92 5.25 8.29
N ILE A 314 22.10 5.99 7.19
CA ILE A 314 22.23 5.43 5.84
C ILE A 314 23.51 5.97 5.22
N ALA A 315 24.32 5.07 4.65
CA ALA A 315 25.62 5.43 4.06
C ALA A 315 25.51 6.26 2.78
N ASP A 316 24.38 6.18 2.07
CA ASP A 316 24.12 6.99 0.88
C ASP A 316 23.91 8.46 1.28
N PRO A 317 24.82 9.39 0.88
CA PRO A 317 24.67 10.81 1.18
C PRO A 317 23.48 11.46 0.47
N ASN A 318 22.86 10.78 -0.51
CA ASN A 318 21.65 11.23 -1.20
C ASN A 318 20.37 10.61 -0.63
N ALA A 319 20.44 9.85 0.45
CA ALA A 319 19.26 9.40 1.16
C ALA A 319 18.36 10.59 1.51
N PHE A 320 17.09 10.52 1.14
CA PHE A 320 16.08 11.57 1.31
C PHE A 320 16.33 12.89 0.56
N ARG A 321 17.25 12.92 -0.41
CA ARG A 321 17.55 14.14 -1.18
C ARG A 321 16.34 14.66 -1.96
N ILE A 322 15.49 13.76 -2.46
CA ILE A 322 14.26 14.12 -3.19
C ILE A 322 13.30 14.87 -2.25
N GLU A 323 13.10 14.35 -1.04
CA GLU A 323 12.25 14.91 0.00
C GLU A 323 12.77 16.28 0.44
N CYS A 324 14.08 16.42 0.66
CA CYS A 324 14.69 17.71 1.01
C CYS A 324 14.54 18.76 -0.10
N LEU A 325 14.79 18.39 -1.37
CA LEU A 325 14.62 19.31 -2.49
C LEU A 325 13.15 19.68 -2.71
N THR A 326 12.23 18.74 -2.45
CA THR A 326 10.79 19.01 -2.45
C THR A 326 10.43 20.04 -1.38
N ALA A 327 10.90 19.84 -0.14
CA ALA A 327 10.70 20.78 0.97
C ALA A 327 11.24 22.19 0.65
N ILE A 328 12.43 22.28 0.04
CA ILE A 328 13.01 23.55 -0.44
C ILE A 328 12.09 24.20 -1.47
N ALA A 329 11.63 23.45 -2.47
CA ALA A 329 10.76 24.00 -3.51
C ALA A 329 9.42 24.49 -2.96
N GLU A 330 8.81 23.78 -2.00
CA GLU A 330 7.59 24.23 -1.33
C GLU A 330 7.77 25.57 -0.62
N SER A 331 8.92 25.79 0.01
CA SER A 331 9.22 27.08 0.63
C SER A 331 9.33 28.23 -0.40
N TRP A 332 9.85 27.95 -1.60
CA TRP A 332 9.87 28.92 -2.70
C TRP A 332 8.48 29.21 -3.25
N LEU A 333 7.65 28.17 -3.43
CA LEU A 333 6.25 28.33 -3.84
C LEU A 333 5.47 29.17 -2.82
N ALA A 334 5.66 28.93 -1.53
CA ALA A 334 5.03 29.70 -0.46
C ALA A 334 5.50 31.17 -0.44
N ALA A 335 6.75 31.44 -0.84
CA ALA A 335 7.28 32.79 -1.01
C ALA A 335 6.84 33.47 -2.32
N GLY A 336 6.10 32.78 -3.21
CA GLY A 336 5.67 33.30 -4.51
C GLY A 336 6.73 33.21 -5.61
N GLU A 337 7.87 32.56 -5.35
CA GLU A 337 9.03 32.45 -6.24
C GLU A 337 8.95 31.16 -7.08
N VAL A 338 7.94 31.09 -7.96
CA VAL A 338 7.59 29.87 -8.70
C VAL A 338 8.72 29.38 -9.61
N ASP A 339 9.44 30.29 -10.26
CA ASP A 339 10.55 29.92 -11.15
C ASP A 339 11.70 29.24 -10.40
N ARG A 340 11.99 29.70 -9.17
CA ARG A 340 12.99 29.06 -8.28
C ARG A 340 12.55 27.68 -7.85
N ALA A 341 11.28 27.49 -7.53
CA ALA A 341 10.75 26.17 -7.21
C ALA A 341 10.90 25.20 -8.39
N VAL A 342 10.54 25.64 -9.61
CA VAL A 342 10.70 24.83 -10.83
C VAL A 342 12.17 24.49 -11.10
N GLU A 343 13.08 25.46 -10.93
CA GLU A 343 14.53 25.26 -11.09
C GLU A 343 15.06 24.17 -10.13
N VAL A 344 14.70 24.23 -8.85
CA VAL A 344 15.09 23.23 -7.84
C VAL A 344 14.57 21.83 -8.22
N LEU A 345 13.32 21.74 -8.67
CA LEU A 345 12.67 20.47 -9.01
C LEU A 345 13.12 19.88 -10.35
N ALA A 346 13.66 20.69 -11.25
CA ALA A 346 14.13 20.24 -12.56
C ALA A 346 15.33 19.27 -12.45
N GLY A 347 16.17 19.44 -11.43
CA GLY A 347 17.33 18.58 -11.17
C GLY A 347 17.02 17.28 -10.42
N VAL A 348 15.74 17.00 -10.16
CA VAL A 348 15.31 15.83 -9.38
C VAL A 348 14.74 14.76 -10.30
N HIS A 349 15.36 13.59 -10.28
CA HIS A 349 14.88 12.38 -10.95
C HIS A 349 14.43 11.39 -9.88
N GLY A 350 13.13 11.16 -9.77
CA GLY A 350 12.56 10.26 -8.78
C GLY A 350 11.05 10.11 -8.90
N HIS A 351 10.52 9.06 -8.28
CA HIS A 351 9.10 8.69 -8.35
C HIS A 351 8.33 8.93 -7.04
N GLY A 352 8.92 9.70 -6.11
CA GLY A 352 8.29 10.07 -4.84
C GLY A 352 6.95 10.77 -5.06
N SER A 353 5.92 10.34 -4.33
CA SER A 353 4.55 10.82 -4.56
C SER A 353 4.38 12.32 -4.29
N ARG A 354 4.91 12.81 -3.17
CA ARG A 354 4.89 14.23 -2.80
C ARG A 354 5.71 15.09 -3.76
N PHE A 355 6.90 14.64 -4.13
CA PHE A 355 7.73 15.28 -5.15
C PHE A 355 6.96 15.49 -6.47
N PHE A 356 6.30 14.44 -6.97
CA PHE A 356 5.50 14.50 -8.19
C PHE A 356 4.41 15.58 -8.09
N THR A 357 3.71 15.64 -6.96
CA THR A 357 2.65 16.61 -6.71
C THR A 357 3.18 18.04 -6.72
N VAL A 358 4.22 18.31 -5.94
CA VAL A 358 4.83 19.66 -5.83
C VAL A 358 5.40 20.11 -7.17
N LYS A 359 6.09 19.23 -7.89
CA LYS A 359 6.60 19.51 -9.24
C LYS A 359 5.50 19.90 -10.20
N SER A 360 4.38 19.18 -10.16
CA SER A 360 3.28 19.47 -11.05
C SER A 360 2.58 20.79 -10.69
N ILE A 361 2.38 21.07 -9.39
CA ILE A 361 1.81 22.35 -8.93
C ILE A 361 2.72 23.51 -9.35
N ALA A 362 4.03 23.38 -9.16
CA ALA A 362 5.01 24.40 -9.58
C ALA A 362 4.93 24.66 -11.09
N GLY A 363 4.85 23.61 -11.91
CA GLY A 363 4.69 23.72 -13.36
C GLY A 363 3.39 24.42 -13.76
N LEU A 364 2.25 24.05 -13.16
CA LEU A 364 0.96 24.66 -13.45
C LEU A 364 0.90 26.13 -13.00
N GLN A 365 1.45 26.45 -11.83
CA GLN A 365 1.58 27.84 -11.37
C GLN A 365 2.46 28.66 -12.32
N GLN A 366 3.57 28.11 -12.80
CA GLN A 366 4.47 28.80 -13.72
C GLN A 366 3.77 29.15 -15.04
N VAL A 367 2.94 28.23 -15.56
CA VAL A 367 2.16 28.45 -16.78
C VAL A 367 1.15 29.58 -16.58
N LEU A 368 0.41 29.57 -15.47
CA LEU A 368 -0.53 30.66 -15.15
C LEU A 368 0.19 32.00 -15.00
N ALA A 369 1.31 32.02 -14.28
CA ALA A 369 2.10 33.23 -14.06
C ALA A 369 2.58 33.84 -15.39
N ARG A 370 3.03 33.01 -16.34
CA ARG A 370 3.42 33.45 -17.70
C ARG A 370 2.25 34.01 -18.51
N GLN A 371 1.02 33.60 -18.21
CA GLN A 371 -0.20 34.14 -18.80
C GLN A 371 -0.73 35.39 -18.05
N GLY A 372 -0.04 35.85 -17.01
CA GLY A 372 -0.52 36.94 -16.14
C GLY A 372 -1.73 36.54 -15.29
N LYS A 373 -1.93 35.23 -15.08
CA LYS A 373 -3.05 34.67 -14.33
C LYS A 373 -2.59 34.10 -12.99
N ARG A 374 -3.51 34.04 -12.03
CA ARG A 374 -3.35 33.32 -10.77
C ARG A 374 -4.62 32.51 -10.52
N LEU A 375 -4.46 31.33 -9.92
CA LEU A 375 -5.61 30.57 -9.43
C LEU A 375 -6.23 31.29 -8.24
N GLU A 376 -7.48 31.71 -8.38
CA GLU A 376 -8.30 32.26 -7.29
C GLU A 376 -9.39 31.26 -6.91
N ARG A 377 -9.41 30.85 -5.64
CA ARG A 377 -10.41 29.93 -5.08
C ARG A 377 -11.33 30.70 -4.14
N PRO A 378 -12.63 30.40 -4.11
CA PRO A 378 -13.54 31.08 -3.20
C PRO A 378 -13.17 30.76 -1.75
N ALA A 379 -13.37 31.73 -0.86
CA ALA A 379 -13.45 31.46 0.57
C ALA A 379 -14.72 30.64 0.86
N ASN A 380 -14.77 29.93 1.99
CA ASN A 380 -16.02 29.33 2.42
C ASN A 380 -17.00 30.44 2.89
N PRO A 381 -18.14 30.69 2.19
CA PRO A 381 -19.09 31.72 2.61
C PRO A 381 -19.87 31.38 3.89
N ASP A 382 -19.90 30.12 4.33
CA ASP A 382 -20.51 29.74 5.61
C ASP A 382 -19.68 28.64 6.30
N PRO A 383 -18.66 29.02 7.09
CA PRO A 383 -17.87 28.10 7.90
C PRO A 383 -18.63 27.42 9.04
N SER A 384 -19.87 27.85 9.34
CA SER A 384 -20.70 27.28 10.40
C SER A 384 -21.59 26.13 9.94
N ALA A 385 -21.83 26.01 8.62
CA ALA A 385 -22.55 24.90 8.03
C ALA A 385 -21.71 23.60 8.10
N PRO A 386 -22.37 22.42 8.24
CA PRO A 386 -21.69 21.12 8.23
C PRO A 386 -20.75 20.97 7.04
N ARG A 387 -19.48 20.68 7.33
CA ARG A 387 -18.43 20.62 6.31
C ARG A 387 -17.50 19.45 6.49
N ILE A 388 -16.78 19.12 5.44
CA ILE A 388 -15.69 18.15 5.46
C ILE A 388 -14.49 18.75 4.73
N CYS A 389 -13.29 18.35 5.15
CA CYS A 389 -12.05 18.66 4.47
C CYS A 389 -11.25 17.38 4.29
N SER A 390 -10.27 17.39 3.38
CA SER A 390 -9.13 16.48 3.47
C SER A 390 -7.85 17.31 3.38
N SER A 391 -7.25 17.59 4.54
CA SER A 391 -5.98 18.31 4.62
C SER A 391 -4.81 17.51 4.06
N THR A 392 -4.94 16.18 4.03
CA THR A 392 -3.94 15.26 3.48
C THR A 392 -4.09 15.01 1.98
N LEU A 393 -5.16 15.47 1.35
CA LEU A 393 -5.25 15.47 -0.12
C LEU A 393 -4.03 16.25 -0.65
N ALA A 394 -3.30 15.71 -1.62
CA ALA A 394 -2.01 16.31 -2.05
C ALA A 394 -0.76 15.99 -1.28
N THR A 395 -0.86 15.27 -0.17
CA THR A 395 0.32 14.91 0.60
C THR A 395 0.87 13.56 0.18
N HIS A 396 0.01 12.66 -0.31
CA HIS A 396 0.38 11.29 -0.67
C HIS A 396 -0.26 10.87 -1.99
N GLY A 397 0.37 9.91 -2.67
CA GLY A 397 -0.10 9.47 -3.98
C GLY A 397 0.20 10.47 -5.10
N ARG A 398 0.17 9.97 -6.34
CA ARG A 398 0.32 10.81 -7.55
C ARG A 398 -1.03 11.24 -8.09
N PHE A 399 -1.03 11.99 -9.19
CA PHE A 399 -2.21 12.57 -9.86
C PHE A 399 -3.50 11.77 -9.67
N ALA A 400 -3.59 10.57 -10.25
CA ALA A 400 -4.86 9.85 -10.29
C ALA A 400 -5.38 9.37 -8.93
N HIS A 401 -4.50 9.02 -7.99
CA HIS A 401 -4.93 8.60 -6.66
C HIS A 401 -5.65 9.73 -5.92
N ASN A 402 -5.17 10.95 -6.11
CA ASN A 402 -5.73 12.13 -5.47
C ASN A 402 -7.04 12.57 -6.12
N VAL A 403 -7.17 12.39 -7.43
CA VAL A 403 -8.44 12.61 -8.11
C VAL A 403 -9.49 11.58 -7.68
N LEU A 404 -9.11 10.30 -7.55
CA LEU A 404 -10.02 9.25 -7.08
C LEU A 404 -10.46 9.47 -5.63
N GLU A 405 -9.54 9.93 -4.78
CA GLU A 405 -9.85 10.36 -3.42
C GLU A 405 -10.83 11.54 -3.40
N TYR A 406 -10.56 12.57 -4.19
CA TYR A 406 -11.47 13.72 -4.34
C TYR A 406 -12.89 13.29 -4.76
N VAL A 407 -13.01 12.34 -5.70
CA VAL A 407 -14.31 11.82 -6.13
C VAL A 407 -15.09 11.22 -4.96
N LEU A 408 -14.44 10.42 -4.11
CA LEU A 408 -15.10 9.83 -2.94
C LEU A 408 -15.51 10.91 -1.93
N LEU A 409 -14.64 11.89 -1.67
CA LEU A 409 -14.93 13.02 -0.78
C LEU A 409 -16.13 13.84 -1.28
N ARG A 410 -16.19 14.13 -2.58
CA ARG A 410 -17.28 14.92 -3.17
C ARG A 410 -18.60 14.17 -3.20
N LEU A 411 -18.59 12.88 -3.50
CA LEU A 411 -19.81 12.05 -3.39
C LEU A 411 -20.32 11.99 -1.95
N TYR A 412 -19.43 11.88 -0.97
CA TYR A 412 -19.79 11.93 0.44
C TYR A 412 -20.40 13.28 0.82
N ALA A 413 -19.75 14.38 0.42
CA ALA A 413 -20.27 15.72 0.65
C ALA A 413 -21.66 15.92 0.03
N GLU A 414 -21.83 15.57 -1.25
CA GLU A 414 -23.12 15.73 -1.95
C GLU A 414 -24.22 14.86 -1.34
N LYS A 415 -23.90 13.61 -0.97
CA LYS A 415 -24.90 12.69 -0.40
C LYS A 415 -25.51 13.22 0.89
N PHE A 416 -24.71 13.84 1.76
CA PHE A 416 -25.14 14.30 3.08
C PHE A 416 -25.32 15.82 3.17
N GLY A 417 -25.21 16.54 2.04
CA GLY A 417 -25.36 17.99 2.01
C GLY A 417 -24.25 18.75 2.74
N TYR A 418 -23.06 18.16 2.84
CA TYR A 418 -21.91 18.82 3.43
C TYR A 418 -21.20 19.71 2.43
N ARG A 419 -20.57 20.74 2.95
CA ARG A 419 -19.63 21.54 2.18
C ARG A 419 -18.28 20.84 2.10
N LEU A 420 -17.75 20.68 0.90
CA LEU A 420 -16.41 20.15 0.69
C LEU A 420 -15.40 21.30 0.64
N GLU A 421 -14.39 21.25 1.50
CA GLU A 421 -13.20 22.11 1.44
C GLU A 421 -12.00 21.28 0.96
N THR A 422 -11.17 21.83 0.06
CA THR A 422 -10.01 21.10 -0.49
C THR A 422 -8.78 21.98 -0.62
N PRO A 423 -7.56 21.43 -0.45
CA PRO A 423 -6.33 22.13 -0.82
C PRO A 423 -6.29 22.46 -2.32
N ASP A 424 -5.43 23.42 -2.69
CA ASP A 424 -5.38 23.99 -4.04
C ASP A 424 -5.07 22.94 -5.14
N TRP A 425 -4.52 21.77 -4.79
CA TRP A 425 -4.10 20.76 -5.76
C TRP A 425 -5.21 20.21 -6.65
N VAL A 426 -6.04 19.32 -6.10
CA VAL A 426 -7.03 18.58 -6.90
C VAL A 426 -8.20 19.47 -7.25
N GLY A 427 -8.66 20.25 -6.27
CA GLY A 427 -9.72 21.23 -6.47
C GLY A 427 -9.31 22.28 -7.48
N GLY A 428 -8.09 22.82 -7.41
CA GLY A 428 -7.77 24.06 -8.08
C GLY A 428 -6.99 23.93 -9.37
N TYR A 429 -5.93 23.13 -9.40
CA TYR A 429 -4.94 23.25 -10.47
C TYR A 429 -5.21 22.40 -11.71
N TYR A 430 -5.83 21.23 -11.61
CA TYR A 430 -5.94 20.31 -12.75
C TYR A 430 -7.26 20.42 -13.49
N PHE A 431 -8.34 20.50 -12.72
CA PHE A 431 -9.69 20.54 -13.21
C PHE A 431 -10.32 21.90 -12.89
N ASP A 432 -11.34 22.24 -13.64
CA ASP A 432 -12.13 23.44 -13.41
C ASP A 432 -13.13 23.24 -12.26
N LEU A 433 -12.61 23.15 -11.04
CA LEU A 433 -13.40 23.07 -9.83
C LEU A 433 -13.23 24.38 -9.03
N ASP A 434 -14.16 24.58 -8.10
CA ASP A 434 -14.33 25.82 -7.33
C ASP A 434 -14.59 25.57 -5.83
N ASP A 435 -14.25 24.38 -5.30
CA ASP A 435 -14.45 24.09 -3.87
C ASP A 435 -13.70 25.12 -2.97
N PRO A 436 -14.27 25.57 -1.85
CA PRO A 436 -13.60 26.51 -0.97
C PRO A 436 -12.28 25.96 -0.40
N LYS A 437 -11.35 26.86 -0.06
CA LYS A 437 -10.14 26.50 0.70
C LYS A 437 -10.50 26.04 2.11
N PRO A 438 -9.68 25.18 2.75
CA PRO A 438 -9.85 24.82 4.16
C PRO A 438 -9.94 26.07 5.02
N SER A 439 -11.02 26.22 5.78
CA SER A 439 -11.31 27.44 6.54
C SER A 439 -11.23 27.28 8.06
N GLY A 440 -10.64 26.17 8.54
CA GLY A 440 -10.29 25.96 9.95
C GLY A 440 -9.91 24.51 10.25
N GLY A 441 -9.48 24.24 11.49
CA GLY A 441 -9.23 22.87 11.95
C GLY A 441 -10.54 22.09 12.10
N LEU A 442 -10.56 20.84 11.64
CA LEU A 442 -11.65 19.89 11.82
C LEU A 442 -11.15 18.66 12.58
N LYS A 443 -12.07 17.86 13.16
CA LYS A 443 -11.69 16.65 13.89
C LYS A 443 -11.10 15.63 12.90
N PRO A 444 -9.90 15.08 13.12
CA PRO A 444 -9.33 14.11 12.21
C PRO A 444 -10.14 12.80 12.19
N MET A 445 -10.36 12.28 11.00
CA MET A 445 -11.01 10.99 10.75
C MET A 445 -10.02 10.05 10.05
N HIS A 446 -9.44 9.16 10.84
CA HIS A 446 -8.52 8.13 10.36
C HIS A 446 -9.26 6.94 9.76
N PHE A 447 -8.57 6.17 8.90
CA PHE A 447 -9.09 4.92 8.31
C PHE A 447 -10.43 5.10 7.56
N ALA A 448 -10.67 6.30 7.04
CA ALA A 448 -11.98 6.70 6.53
C ALA A 448 -12.40 5.98 5.24
N ARG A 449 -11.49 5.27 4.54
CA ARG A 449 -11.76 4.66 3.22
C ARG A 449 -13.04 3.85 3.20
N ARG A 450 -13.11 2.89 4.11
CA ARG A 450 -14.23 1.96 4.18
C ARG A 450 -15.48 2.66 4.69
N ILE A 451 -15.33 3.48 5.74
CA ILE A 451 -16.43 4.22 6.34
C ILE A 451 -17.11 5.10 5.29
N LEU A 452 -16.34 5.84 4.50
CA LEU A 452 -16.84 6.70 3.43
C LEU A 452 -17.45 5.90 2.29
N ASN A 453 -16.82 4.82 1.82
CA ASN A 453 -17.45 3.97 0.81
C ASN A 453 -18.77 3.41 1.32
N ASP A 454 -18.85 2.91 2.56
CA ASP A 454 -20.08 2.37 3.14
C ASP A 454 -21.17 3.45 3.31
N LEU A 455 -20.79 4.66 3.74
CA LEU A 455 -21.70 5.81 3.86
C LEU A 455 -22.22 6.25 2.49
N VAL A 456 -21.34 6.40 1.49
CA VAL A 456 -21.72 6.82 0.13
C VAL A 456 -22.58 5.75 -0.55
N THR A 457 -22.23 4.48 -0.40
CA THR A 457 -22.97 3.34 -0.97
C THR A 457 -24.28 3.00 -0.24
N GLY A 458 -24.49 3.54 0.96
CA GLY A 458 -25.68 3.26 1.79
C GLY A 458 -25.60 1.96 2.59
N ARG A 459 -24.42 1.32 2.68
CA ARG A 459 -24.18 0.18 3.59
C ARG A 459 -24.09 0.60 5.07
N ARG A 460 -24.08 1.90 5.34
CA ARG A 460 -23.92 2.53 6.64
C ARG A 460 -24.70 3.86 6.67
N ASP A 461 -25.24 4.22 7.83
CA ASP A 461 -26.15 5.37 8.02
C ASP A 461 -25.80 6.21 9.28
N ASP A 462 -24.50 6.41 9.54
CA ASP A 462 -23.98 7.22 10.66
C ASP A 462 -23.08 8.37 10.15
N PRO A 463 -23.63 9.35 9.42
CA PRO A 463 -22.83 10.34 8.75
C PRO A 463 -22.09 11.24 9.75
N ARG A 464 -20.87 11.66 9.36
CA ARG A 464 -19.91 12.39 10.18
C ARG A 464 -19.66 13.77 9.57
N PRO A 465 -20.30 14.84 10.07
CA PRO A 465 -19.95 16.21 9.70
C PRO A 465 -18.73 16.68 10.48
N ASP A 466 -18.13 17.78 10.02
CA ASP A 466 -17.07 18.55 10.70
C ASP A 466 -15.81 17.73 10.99
N VAL A 467 -15.46 16.88 10.02
CA VAL A 467 -14.28 16.02 10.06
C VAL A 467 -13.26 16.36 8.96
N ASP A 468 -11.99 16.27 9.34
CA ASP A 468 -10.86 16.25 8.41
C ASP A 468 -10.57 14.80 8.04
N ILE A 469 -10.86 14.43 6.80
CA ILE A 469 -10.70 13.08 6.29
C ILE A 469 -9.23 12.85 5.98
N LEU A 470 -8.58 12.14 6.90
CA LEU A 470 -7.17 11.79 6.79
C LEU A 470 -7.03 10.46 6.07
N SER A 471 -6.64 10.52 4.81
CA SER A 471 -6.16 9.33 4.12
C SER A 471 -5.25 9.70 2.96
N PRO A 472 -4.30 8.82 2.63
CA PRO A 472 -3.43 9.10 1.52
C PRO A 472 -3.92 8.53 0.19
N LEU A 473 -4.78 7.49 0.18
CA LEU A 473 -5.10 6.71 -1.03
C LEU A 473 -6.44 5.97 -0.89
N PHE A 474 -7.54 6.56 -1.35
CA PHE A 474 -8.81 5.85 -1.49
C PHE A 474 -8.97 5.26 -2.88
N LEU A 475 -9.37 3.98 -2.94
CA LEU A 475 -10.09 3.49 -4.10
C LEU A 475 -11.58 3.67 -3.81
N PHE A 476 -12.20 4.40 -4.73
CA PHE A 476 -13.62 4.65 -4.84
C PHE A 476 -14.30 3.41 -5.45
N GLU A 477 -15.38 2.91 -4.84
CA GLU A 477 -16.21 1.86 -5.45
C GLU A 477 -16.95 2.42 -6.67
N HIS A 478 -16.53 2.05 -7.89
CA HIS A 478 -17.13 2.59 -9.11
C HIS A 478 -18.55 2.04 -9.32
N ARG A 479 -19.58 2.87 -9.08
CA ARG A 479 -20.96 2.57 -9.45
C ARG A 479 -21.37 3.32 -10.71
N GLU A 480 -22.04 2.62 -11.61
CA GLU A 480 -22.52 3.16 -12.88
C GLU A 480 -23.44 4.36 -12.72
N GLU A 481 -24.26 4.40 -11.68
CA GLU A 481 -25.15 5.52 -11.36
C GLU A 481 -24.41 6.85 -11.12
N TRP A 482 -23.12 6.80 -10.74
CA TRP A 482 -22.30 7.99 -10.49
C TRP A 482 -21.55 8.49 -11.72
N ARG A 483 -21.60 7.76 -12.84
CA ARG A 483 -20.81 8.02 -14.06
C ARG A 483 -20.89 9.45 -14.53
N GLU A 484 -22.09 9.92 -14.87
CA GLU A 484 -22.25 11.26 -15.44
C GLU A 484 -22.02 12.35 -14.39
N ARG A 485 -22.32 12.07 -13.11
CA ARG A 485 -22.06 13.01 -12.03
C ARG A 485 -20.56 13.24 -11.85
N VAL A 486 -19.76 12.19 -11.75
CA VAL A 486 -18.29 12.28 -11.61
C VAL A 486 -17.66 12.94 -12.83
N ARG A 487 -18.07 12.54 -14.04
CA ARG A 487 -17.58 13.14 -15.30
C ARG A 487 -17.99 14.61 -15.46
N SER A 488 -18.99 15.09 -14.72
CA SER A 488 -19.41 16.49 -14.77
C SER A 488 -18.42 17.41 -14.05
N TRP A 489 -17.74 16.91 -13.01
CA TRP A 489 -16.79 17.68 -12.20
C TRP A 489 -15.41 17.79 -12.86
N LEU A 490 -14.89 16.68 -13.37
CA LEU A 490 -13.48 16.56 -13.74
C LEU A 490 -13.22 16.99 -15.18
N ARG A 491 -13.50 18.27 -15.48
CA ARG A 491 -13.22 18.90 -16.78
C ARG A 491 -11.86 19.60 -16.74
N PRO A 492 -10.97 19.40 -17.74
CA PRO A 492 -9.72 20.16 -17.81
C PRO A 492 -10.00 21.66 -17.81
N ARG A 493 -9.13 22.45 -17.18
CA ARG A 493 -9.26 23.91 -17.25
C ARG A 493 -9.06 24.40 -18.69
N PRO A 494 -9.76 25.47 -19.10
CA PRO A 494 -9.54 26.11 -20.39
C PRO A 494 -8.08 26.51 -20.62
N GLU A 495 -7.36 26.94 -19.57
CA GLU A 495 -5.94 27.30 -19.62
C GLU A 495 -5.02 26.17 -20.07
N TRP A 496 -5.43 24.91 -19.87
CA TRP A 496 -4.62 23.74 -20.20
C TRP A 496 -4.87 23.23 -21.62
N LEU A 497 -6.03 23.52 -22.21
CA LEU A 497 -6.41 23.05 -23.54
C LEU A 497 -5.36 23.38 -24.62
N PRO A 498 -4.75 24.58 -24.68
CA PRO A 498 -3.70 24.88 -25.65
C PRO A 498 -2.45 23.99 -25.54
N HIS A 499 -2.22 23.34 -24.39
CA HIS A 499 -1.09 22.46 -24.16
C HIS A 499 -1.41 20.98 -24.42
N VAL A 500 -2.67 20.55 -24.24
CA VAL A 500 -3.05 19.13 -24.32
C VAL A 500 -3.81 18.77 -25.62
N ASP A 501 -4.67 19.66 -26.12
CA ASP A 501 -5.46 19.41 -27.34
C ASP A 501 -4.61 19.15 -28.60
N PRO A 502 -3.47 19.82 -28.82
CA PRO A 502 -2.64 19.58 -30.01
C PRO A 502 -2.22 18.12 -30.18
N VAL A 503 -2.05 17.38 -29.08
CA VAL A 503 -1.67 15.96 -29.12
C VAL A 503 -2.78 15.11 -29.73
N MET A 504 -4.02 15.33 -29.31
CA MET A 504 -5.16 14.64 -29.91
C MET A 504 -5.42 15.08 -31.35
N GLN A 505 -5.20 16.35 -31.69
CA GLN A 505 -5.32 16.84 -33.07
C GLN A 505 -4.28 16.19 -34.00
N ALA A 506 -3.02 16.08 -33.54
CA ALA A 506 -1.95 15.44 -34.29
C ALA A 506 -2.23 13.94 -34.54
N LEU A 507 -2.79 13.24 -33.56
CA LEU A 507 -3.19 11.83 -33.73
C LEU A 507 -4.35 11.68 -34.72
N LYS A 508 -5.38 12.53 -34.62
CA LYS A 508 -6.52 12.53 -35.55
C LYS A 508 -6.14 12.92 -36.98
N ALA A 509 -5.08 13.71 -37.16
CA ALA A 509 -4.53 13.99 -38.48
C ALA A 509 -3.86 12.75 -39.13
N ARG A 510 -3.37 11.81 -38.31
CA ARG A 510 -2.75 10.56 -38.78
C ARG A 510 -3.79 9.48 -39.10
N GLY A 511 -4.94 9.47 -38.42
CA GLY A 511 -6.01 8.51 -38.69
C GLY A 511 -7.33 8.77 -37.97
N ASN A 512 -8.36 8.01 -38.34
CA ASN A 512 -9.75 8.26 -37.91
C ASN A 512 -10.09 7.59 -36.57
N THR A 513 -9.37 6.53 -36.19
CA THR A 513 -9.56 5.82 -34.92
C THR A 513 -8.28 5.90 -34.09
N VAL A 514 -8.33 6.56 -32.93
CA VAL A 514 -7.22 6.60 -31.97
C VAL A 514 -7.33 5.41 -31.01
N VAL A 515 -6.38 4.48 -31.10
CA VAL A 515 -6.19 3.38 -30.15
C VAL A 515 -5.10 3.80 -29.18
N ALA A 516 -5.42 3.99 -27.90
CA ALA A 516 -4.44 4.38 -26.89
C ALA A 516 -4.20 3.25 -25.89
N LEU A 517 -2.94 2.91 -25.66
CA LEU A 517 -2.50 1.96 -24.64
C LEU A 517 -1.70 2.67 -23.56
N HIS A 518 -2.01 2.38 -22.31
CA HIS A 518 -1.15 2.75 -21.19
C HIS A 518 -0.38 1.51 -20.70
N ILE A 519 0.94 1.52 -20.87
CA ILE A 519 1.85 0.45 -20.46
C ILE A 519 2.64 0.92 -19.25
N ARG A 520 2.66 0.09 -18.20
CA ARG A 520 3.33 0.41 -16.95
C ARG A 520 4.28 -0.71 -16.52
N ARG A 521 5.56 -0.39 -16.32
CA ARG A 521 6.65 -1.35 -16.07
C ARG A 521 7.51 -1.03 -14.85
N GLY A 522 7.92 0.22 -14.67
CA GLY A 522 9.14 0.55 -13.92
C GLY A 522 8.93 1.02 -12.48
N ASP A 523 7.86 1.78 -12.22
CA ASP A 523 7.79 2.56 -10.98
C ASP A 523 7.30 1.83 -9.72
N PHE A 524 7.17 0.50 -9.79
CA PHE A 524 6.45 -0.28 -8.77
C PHE A 524 6.98 -1.70 -8.51
N VAL A 525 8.18 -2.04 -8.99
CA VAL A 525 8.82 -3.38 -8.88
C VAL A 525 8.82 -3.93 -7.44
N TRP A 526 8.90 -3.04 -6.44
CA TRP A 526 8.91 -3.40 -5.01
C TRP A 526 7.59 -3.97 -4.46
N PHE A 527 6.46 -3.72 -5.12
CA PHE A 527 5.13 -4.10 -4.63
C PHE A 527 4.60 -5.42 -5.22
N ARG A 528 5.41 -6.14 -6.02
CA ARG A 528 5.02 -7.38 -6.72
C ARG A 528 3.71 -7.23 -7.53
N TYR A 529 3.51 -6.08 -8.16
CA TYR A 529 2.39 -5.91 -9.08
C TYR A 529 2.56 -6.80 -10.32
N THR A 530 1.44 -7.23 -10.90
CA THR A 530 1.47 -8.06 -12.11
C THR A 530 1.82 -7.16 -13.30
N ILE A 531 3.03 -7.30 -13.80
CA ILE A 531 3.45 -6.65 -15.04
C ILE A 531 2.88 -7.46 -16.21
N THR A 532 2.08 -6.81 -17.05
CA THR A 532 1.47 -7.44 -18.23
C THR A 532 2.51 -7.68 -19.33
N GLU A 533 2.53 -8.87 -19.93
CA GLU A 533 3.35 -9.14 -21.11
C GLU A 533 2.80 -8.35 -22.31
N THR A 534 3.67 -7.60 -23.00
CA THR A 534 3.30 -6.79 -24.17
C THR A 534 2.75 -7.64 -25.32
N ALA A 535 3.23 -8.89 -25.44
CA ALA A 535 2.72 -9.88 -26.39
C ALA A 535 1.19 -10.05 -26.32
N TRP A 536 0.58 -9.98 -25.14
CA TRP A 536 -0.88 -10.13 -25.02
C TRP A 536 -1.63 -8.98 -25.70
N TYR A 537 -1.11 -7.74 -25.60
CA TYR A 537 -1.66 -6.60 -26.30
C TYR A 537 -1.43 -6.68 -27.80
N VAL A 538 -0.25 -7.13 -28.22
CA VAL A 538 0.10 -7.34 -29.63
C VAL A 538 -0.87 -8.33 -30.28
N ASP A 539 -1.07 -9.50 -29.66
CA ASP A 539 -1.98 -10.53 -30.18
C ASP A 539 -3.43 -10.02 -30.25
N TRP A 540 -3.88 -9.29 -29.23
CA TRP A 540 -5.19 -8.65 -29.23
C TRP A 540 -5.33 -7.58 -30.33
N LEU A 541 -4.30 -6.74 -30.52
CA LEU A 541 -4.28 -5.73 -31.58
C LEU A 541 -4.33 -6.40 -32.95
N LYS A 542 -3.61 -7.50 -33.21
CA LYS A 542 -3.68 -8.21 -34.50
C LYS A 542 -5.11 -8.60 -34.88
N ALA A 543 -5.91 -9.02 -33.89
CA ALA A 543 -7.29 -9.39 -34.11
C ALA A 543 -8.20 -8.16 -34.34
N LEU A 544 -7.95 -7.05 -33.62
CA LEU A 544 -8.78 -5.85 -33.69
C LEU A 544 -8.42 -4.92 -34.86
N TRP A 545 -7.14 -4.77 -35.17
CA TRP A 545 -6.60 -3.75 -36.07
C TRP A 545 -7.26 -3.72 -37.46
N PRO A 546 -7.48 -4.86 -38.14
CA PRO A 546 -8.11 -4.87 -39.46
C PRO A 546 -9.58 -4.41 -39.46
N THR A 547 -10.23 -4.36 -38.29
CA THR A 547 -11.64 -3.94 -38.16
C THR A 547 -11.79 -2.44 -37.89
N LEU A 548 -10.70 -1.70 -37.73
CA LEU A 548 -10.72 -0.28 -37.38
C LEU A 548 -10.54 0.58 -38.63
N ASP A 549 -11.25 1.72 -38.68
CA ASP A 549 -11.08 2.70 -39.75
C ASP A 549 -9.83 3.55 -39.49
N ARG A 550 -8.83 3.39 -40.36
CA ARG A 550 -7.53 4.10 -40.34
C ARG A 550 -6.99 4.29 -38.91
N PRO A 551 -6.68 3.19 -38.20
CA PRO A 551 -6.25 3.26 -36.80
C PRO A 551 -4.87 3.89 -36.64
N VAL A 552 -4.67 4.59 -35.52
CA VAL A 552 -3.37 5.08 -35.04
C VAL A 552 -3.18 4.58 -33.63
N LEU A 553 -2.03 3.95 -33.35
CA LEU A 553 -1.68 3.45 -32.04
C LEU A 553 -0.88 4.51 -31.29
N TYR A 554 -1.41 4.97 -30.16
CA TYR A 554 -0.70 5.79 -29.19
C TYR A 554 -0.28 4.96 -27.98
N ILE A 555 0.98 5.07 -27.56
CA ILE A 555 1.48 4.39 -26.36
C ILE A 555 1.96 5.41 -25.34
N ALA A 556 1.25 5.50 -24.21
CA ALA A 556 1.70 6.18 -23.01
C ALA A 556 2.42 5.16 -22.12
N THR A 557 3.69 5.37 -21.80
CA THR A 557 4.48 4.39 -21.02
C THR A 557 5.54 5.04 -20.14
N ASP A 558 5.81 4.42 -18.99
CA ASP A 558 6.97 4.74 -18.14
C ASP A 558 8.24 4.00 -18.57
N ASP A 559 8.14 3.15 -19.59
CA ASP A 559 9.25 2.39 -20.18
C ASP A 559 9.19 2.46 -21.72
N PRO A 560 9.83 3.48 -22.33
CA PRO A 560 9.82 3.69 -23.78
C PRO A 560 10.34 2.50 -24.58
N ALA A 561 11.16 1.62 -24.01
CA ALA A 561 11.67 0.44 -24.72
C ALA A 561 10.55 -0.51 -25.15
N THR A 562 9.44 -0.55 -24.39
CA THR A 562 8.27 -1.38 -24.71
C THR A 562 7.54 -0.96 -25.99
N ILE A 563 7.74 0.26 -26.48
CA ILE A 563 7.10 0.73 -27.71
C ILE A 563 7.54 -0.12 -28.91
N ALA A 564 8.79 -0.60 -28.91
CA ALA A 564 9.33 -1.43 -29.99
C ALA A 564 8.57 -2.76 -30.17
N ASP A 565 7.96 -3.29 -29.11
CA ASP A 565 7.16 -4.51 -29.17
C ASP A 565 5.92 -4.37 -30.08
N PHE A 566 5.50 -3.13 -30.36
CA PHE A 566 4.32 -2.79 -31.16
C PHE A 566 4.66 -2.33 -32.58
N ALA A 567 5.91 -2.49 -33.04
CA ALA A 567 6.40 -1.91 -34.29
C ALA A 567 5.52 -2.17 -35.53
N GLU A 568 4.85 -3.33 -35.60
CA GLU A 568 3.95 -3.69 -36.72
C GLU A 568 2.73 -2.76 -36.85
N PHE A 569 2.38 -2.01 -35.80
CA PHE A 569 1.26 -1.07 -35.77
C PHE A 569 1.70 0.39 -35.95
N ALA A 570 2.99 0.63 -36.24
CA ALA A 570 3.58 1.97 -36.34
C ALA A 570 3.19 2.88 -35.15
N PRO A 571 3.54 2.48 -33.91
CA PRO A 571 3.11 3.17 -32.70
C PRO A 571 3.69 4.58 -32.65
N VAL A 572 2.97 5.47 -32.00
CA VAL A 572 3.34 6.86 -31.79
C VAL A 572 3.32 7.15 -30.28
N SER A 573 4.36 7.82 -29.81
CA SER A 573 4.46 8.38 -28.46
C SER A 573 4.46 9.90 -28.49
N LEU A 574 4.35 10.55 -27.32
CA LEU A 574 4.49 11.99 -27.21
C LEU A 574 5.84 12.49 -27.75
N ASP A 575 6.91 11.74 -27.50
CA ASP A 575 8.26 12.06 -27.97
C ASP A 575 8.35 11.96 -29.49
N ASP A 576 7.66 11.01 -30.13
CA ASP A 576 7.60 10.91 -31.60
C ASP A 576 6.89 12.12 -32.21
N LEU A 577 5.73 12.50 -31.65
CA LEU A 577 5.00 13.68 -32.08
C LEU A 577 5.83 14.96 -31.91
N ALA A 578 6.63 15.04 -30.85
CA ALA A 578 7.52 16.16 -30.59
C ALA A 578 8.69 16.21 -31.58
N ARG A 579 9.32 15.06 -31.87
CA ARG A 579 10.41 14.95 -32.86
C ARG A 579 9.95 15.32 -34.27
N ASP A 580 8.71 14.99 -34.62
CA ASP A 580 8.10 15.36 -35.89
C ASP A 580 7.65 16.83 -35.95
N GLY A 581 7.83 17.60 -34.86
CA GLY A 581 7.41 18.99 -34.76
C GLY A 581 5.88 19.19 -34.71
N ALA A 582 5.11 18.11 -34.54
CA ALA A 582 3.65 18.16 -34.52
C ALA A 582 3.09 18.75 -33.22
N VAL A 583 3.81 18.57 -32.10
CA VAL A 583 3.42 19.06 -30.77
C VAL A 583 4.63 19.53 -29.98
N GLN A 584 4.41 20.41 -29.02
CA GLN A 584 5.43 20.79 -28.04
C GLN A 584 5.20 20.03 -26.73
N PRO A 585 6.18 19.26 -26.20
CA PRO A 585 6.08 18.66 -24.88
C PRO A 585 5.86 19.73 -23.80
N TRP A 586 4.88 19.50 -22.94
CA TRP A 586 4.61 20.35 -21.79
C TRP A 586 5.58 19.97 -20.67
N LYS A 587 6.80 20.52 -20.73
CA LYS A 587 7.92 20.12 -19.88
C LYS A 587 7.54 20.00 -18.39
N GLY A 588 7.71 18.81 -17.82
CA GLY A 588 7.37 18.47 -16.43
C GLY A 588 5.89 18.17 -16.16
N LEU A 589 5.04 18.26 -17.19
CA LEU A 589 3.59 18.03 -17.20
C LEU A 589 3.17 17.15 -18.38
N GLU A 590 4.11 16.41 -18.98
CA GLU A 590 3.90 15.53 -20.14
C GLU A 590 2.82 14.47 -19.85
N PHE A 591 2.76 13.99 -18.61
CA PHE A 591 1.71 13.08 -18.17
C PHE A 591 0.30 13.67 -18.33
N LEU A 592 0.11 14.99 -18.35
CA LEU A 592 -1.22 15.56 -18.64
C LEU A 592 -1.58 15.46 -20.12
N GLN A 593 -0.58 15.50 -21.00
CA GLN A 593 -0.78 15.27 -22.42
C GLN A 593 -1.13 13.80 -22.68
N ASP A 594 -0.37 12.87 -22.10
CA ASP A 594 -0.70 11.43 -22.15
C ASP A 594 -2.10 11.16 -21.58
N PHE A 595 -2.42 11.73 -20.42
CA PHE A 595 -3.71 11.52 -19.76
C PHE A 595 -4.86 12.03 -20.62
N HIS A 596 -4.66 13.19 -21.26
CA HIS A 596 -5.64 13.77 -22.16
C HIS A 596 -5.88 12.87 -23.38
N VAL A 597 -4.83 12.22 -23.93
CA VAL A 597 -5.01 11.23 -25.00
C VAL A 597 -5.82 10.04 -24.52
N LEU A 598 -5.45 9.43 -23.39
CA LEU A 598 -6.17 8.28 -22.83
C LEU A 598 -7.64 8.59 -22.54
N MET A 599 -7.93 9.80 -22.07
CA MET A 599 -9.28 10.29 -21.78
C MET A 599 -10.11 10.57 -23.04
N ASN A 600 -9.49 10.70 -24.23
CA ASN A 600 -10.20 11.07 -25.46
C ASN A 600 -10.07 10.05 -26.60
N ALA A 601 -9.36 8.93 -26.39
CA ALA A 601 -9.20 7.86 -27.37
C ALA A 601 -10.52 7.13 -27.69
N ASP A 602 -10.60 6.54 -28.88
CA ASP A 602 -11.75 5.75 -29.36
C ASP A 602 -11.69 4.29 -28.86
N VAL A 603 -10.49 3.78 -28.62
CA VAL A 603 -10.22 2.48 -27.97
C VAL A 603 -9.15 2.70 -26.92
N LEU A 604 -9.39 2.23 -25.69
CA LEU A 604 -8.47 2.43 -24.57
C LEU A 604 -8.08 1.10 -23.92
N GLY A 605 -6.78 0.80 -23.91
CA GLY A 605 -6.19 -0.26 -23.12
C GLY A 605 -5.54 0.27 -21.85
N VAL A 606 -5.95 -0.24 -20.70
CA VAL A 606 -5.42 0.14 -19.39
C VAL A 606 -4.43 -0.89 -18.85
N SER A 607 -3.56 -0.48 -17.94
CA SER A 607 -2.76 -1.40 -17.15
C SER A 607 -3.51 -1.86 -15.89
N ALA A 608 -3.48 -3.17 -15.59
CA ALA A 608 -4.31 -3.84 -14.57
C ALA A 608 -4.35 -3.16 -13.18
N GLN A 609 -3.26 -2.50 -12.78
CA GLN A 609 -3.10 -1.90 -11.44
C GLN A 609 -2.67 -0.42 -11.51
N SER A 610 -2.98 0.26 -12.61
CA SER A 610 -2.69 1.68 -12.75
C SER A 610 -3.93 2.55 -12.52
N GLY A 611 -4.00 3.21 -11.36
CA GLY A 611 -5.02 4.21 -11.08
C GLY A 611 -5.06 5.34 -12.13
N TYR A 612 -3.95 5.61 -12.81
CA TYR A 612 -3.84 6.61 -13.87
C TYR A 612 -4.65 6.27 -15.12
N SER A 613 -4.45 5.08 -15.71
CA SER A 613 -5.26 4.66 -16.86
C SER A 613 -6.68 4.26 -16.46
N GLN A 614 -6.88 3.77 -15.22
CA GLN A 614 -8.23 3.52 -14.69
C GLN A 614 -9.03 4.82 -14.58
N LEU A 615 -8.43 5.90 -14.06
CA LEU A 615 -9.07 7.21 -14.02
C LEU A 615 -9.35 7.73 -15.43
N ALA A 616 -8.40 7.61 -16.36
CA ALA A 616 -8.63 8.01 -17.75
C ALA A 616 -9.84 7.27 -18.36
N ALA A 617 -9.95 5.96 -18.11
CA ALA A 617 -11.09 5.16 -18.57
C ALA A 617 -12.42 5.58 -17.94
N LEU A 618 -12.44 5.93 -16.66
CA LEU A 618 -13.64 6.46 -16.00
C LEU A 618 -14.10 7.78 -16.65
N LEU A 619 -13.15 8.66 -16.98
CA LEU A 619 -13.44 9.99 -17.54
C LEU A 619 -13.66 9.99 -19.06
N ASN A 620 -13.23 8.95 -19.77
CA ASN A 620 -13.31 8.89 -21.22
C ASN A 620 -14.76 8.76 -21.71
N ARG A 621 -15.22 9.76 -22.49
CA ARG A 621 -16.58 9.83 -23.05
C ARG A 621 -16.67 9.29 -24.49
N ASN A 622 -15.54 9.09 -25.16
CA ASN A 622 -15.46 8.79 -26.60
C ASN A 622 -15.24 7.30 -26.88
N ALA A 623 -14.56 6.59 -25.98
CA ALA A 623 -14.14 5.23 -26.22
C ALA A 623 -15.35 4.30 -26.37
N ARG A 624 -15.35 3.55 -27.49
CA ARG A 624 -16.33 2.49 -27.77
C ARG A 624 -15.91 1.13 -27.21
N LEU A 625 -14.63 0.98 -26.85
CA LEU A 625 -14.06 -0.25 -26.32
C LEU A 625 -13.00 0.08 -25.26
N PHE A 626 -13.15 -0.52 -24.08
CA PHE A 626 -12.15 -0.53 -23.03
C PHE A 626 -11.62 -1.94 -22.86
N VAL A 627 -10.31 -2.08 -22.72
CA VAL A 627 -9.66 -3.37 -22.49
C VAL A 627 -8.66 -3.32 -21.35
N GLU A 628 -8.52 -4.45 -20.66
CA GLU A 628 -7.58 -4.64 -19.57
C GLU A 628 -6.91 -6.03 -19.64
N PRO A 629 -5.77 -6.21 -18.96
CA PRO A 629 -5.12 -7.50 -18.83
C PRO A 629 -5.92 -8.48 -17.97
N ASP A 630 -6.07 -9.70 -18.49
CA ASP A 630 -6.50 -10.88 -17.73
C ASP A 630 -5.27 -11.75 -17.46
N ALA A 631 -4.68 -11.58 -16.29
CA ALA A 631 -3.47 -12.30 -15.91
C ALA A 631 -3.70 -13.82 -15.80
N ALA A 632 -4.90 -14.24 -15.39
CA ALA A 632 -5.23 -15.66 -15.25
C ALA A 632 -5.37 -16.34 -16.62
N ALA A 633 -6.03 -15.66 -17.56
CA ALA A 633 -6.20 -16.16 -18.93
C ALA A 633 -5.04 -15.77 -19.87
N ARG A 634 -4.03 -15.04 -19.38
CA ARG A 634 -2.86 -14.56 -20.13
C ARG A 634 -3.23 -13.87 -21.46
N ARG A 635 -4.21 -12.95 -21.40
CA ARG A 635 -4.73 -12.26 -22.59
C ARG A 635 -5.25 -10.87 -22.24
N ILE A 636 -5.58 -10.08 -23.27
CA ILE A 636 -6.34 -8.84 -23.12
C ILE A 636 -7.83 -9.14 -23.26
N ARG A 637 -8.65 -8.54 -22.39
CA ARG A 637 -10.11 -8.72 -22.40
C ARG A 637 -10.85 -7.37 -22.37
N PRO A 638 -12.06 -7.30 -22.94
CA PRO A 638 -12.95 -6.16 -22.72
C PRO A 638 -13.39 -6.05 -21.26
N TYR A 639 -13.61 -4.83 -20.78
CA TYR A 639 -14.23 -4.56 -19.48
C TYR A 639 -15.06 -3.26 -19.52
N SER A 640 -15.85 -3.01 -18.48
CA SER A 640 -16.58 -1.75 -18.31
C SER A 640 -16.00 -0.97 -17.12
N PRO A 641 -15.51 0.27 -17.31
CA PRO A 641 -14.87 1.05 -16.23
C PRO A 641 -15.77 1.36 -15.03
N TRP A 642 -17.09 1.35 -15.24
CA TRP A 642 -18.09 1.79 -14.27
C TRP A 642 -18.88 0.64 -13.63
N THR A 643 -18.61 -0.60 -14.01
CA THR A 643 -19.17 -1.77 -13.33
C THR A 643 -18.13 -2.29 -12.37
N SER A 644 -18.45 -2.33 -11.07
CA SER A 644 -17.61 -3.07 -10.13
C SER A 644 -17.49 -4.51 -10.62
N SER A 645 -16.27 -5.02 -10.69
CA SER A 645 -16.01 -6.46 -10.80
C SER A 645 -16.37 -7.15 -9.47
N SER A 646 -17.60 -6.96 -9.01
CA SER A 646 -18.23 -7.72 -7.92
C SER A 646 -19.01 -8.92 -8.48
N GLY A 647 -18.38 -9.60 -9.42
CA GLY A 647 -18.85 -10.84 -10.02
C GLY A 647 -17.64 -11.68 -10.41
N THR A 648 -17.07 -12.35 -9.42
CA THR A 648 -16.08 -13.43 -9.56
C THR A 648 -16.57 -14.51 -10.52
N PRO A 649 -15.69 -15.40 -10.98
CA PRO A 649 -15.90 -16.84 -10.83
C PRO A 649 -15.56 -17.27 -9.39
#